data_AF-A0A226DWT2-F1
#
_entry.id   AF-A0A226DWT2-F1
#
_cell.length_a   1.000
_cell.length_b   1.000
_cell.length_c   1.000
_cell.angle_alpha   90.00
_cell.angle_beta   90.00
_cell.angle_gamma   90.00
#
_symmetry.space_group_name_H-M   'P 1'
#
loop_
_entity.id
_entity.type
_entity.pdbx_description
1 polymer ?
#
loop_
_entity_poly.entity_id
_entity_poly.type
_entity_poly.pdbx_seq_one_letter_code
_entity_poly.pdbx_strand_id
1 'polypeptide(L)'
;MSKSLFTILAKLTLLPLLSNGLWNTVNLFENCHITFTTYQYNEIKTDPRKELQYFSTIRHAYPYSPLILNHFVVREAGIKMLTPNTALLLRSYIAKTISVIILHCDTKTFTKLIFDAPIHAHVQSFVVQHINPAFIFQHTDYPQSRLNYFLYYVHSGTSSLILFNFRLPNLVFIPSVFTESVPLKLDITRVPFPLSKIKTFFENANNNLHQKIVAAERSTVIQWHKGNNKCESRNINKNSGFSQCIILSLSHTFNFTFVPENYRTIAFYNIADDWVLDSNLLKVIERDRAYTVQSINRDIFQVIFVTRFPTTFDGIYVFLAPFEAIVWLVLLLACVVITCVVTLAHDDSVAVSFLNFVDVVSTLLGQLNGDSLKTFHSKKWVAAPLLTVWLFSGCYIIMDNLYTGSIFSFLSAVRSPVFPATLRELVDSEIPIITMGSIAYYEGERTSVLKSNHIPQCIDLYAQKPNVIKMFQRLLKKLIYLDVNNNNDKFFKFIRNVELSNRISNANESVIDTGKTFSVMDNGLDLSFLEKNFRWNGSRLIIRGNEETPFTEMQVLAMQRSFLLPMFVKQMALLTSFGLKDKWNKMHNLYGPLSLLSKTNIPNFKKHFLRAVSNAREPVTFHESDPVSLKVIKDVFVLCVMVLVVSMISITVECRFAIAYFVQNLSSRVTVVRQFIH
;
A
#
# COMPACT_ATOMS: atom_id res chain seq x y z
N MET A 1 0.67 75.20 2.93
CA MET A 1 -0.13 75.85 3.99
C MET A 1 -1.56 75.99 3.48
N SER A 2 -2.52 75.39 4.20
CA SER A 2 -3.99 75.47 4.08
C SER A 2 -4.64 75.91 2.75
N LYS A 3 -5.37 74.97 2.11
CA LYS A 3 -6.61 75.11 1.32
C LYS A 3 -6.63 74.13 0.14
N SER A 4 -6.77 72.83 0.42
CA SER A 4 -7.13 71.82 -0.61
C SER A 4 -7.64 70.49 -0.01
N LEU A 5 -8.25 70.50 1.18
CA LEU A 5 -8.71 69.25 1.81
C LEU A 5 -10.15 69.29 2.35
N PHE A 6 -10.94 70.31 2.03
CA PHE A 6 -12.28 70.47 2.59
C PHE A 6 -13.35 70.85 1.55
N THR A 7 -13.28 70.21 0.37
CA THR A 7 -14.31 70.37 -0.66
C THR A 7 -14.61 69.05 -1.36
N ILE A 8 -14.86 67.99 -0.56
CA ILE A 8 -15.65 66.81 -0.96
C ILE A 8 -16.54 66.45 0.23
N LEU A 9 -17.42 67.36 0.64
CA LEU A 9 -18.44 67.05 1.65
C LEU A 9 -19.80 67.74 1.41
N ALA A 10 -20.03 68.31 0.23
CA ALA A 10 -21.29 68.97 -0.10
C ALA A 10 -21.67 68.75 -1.57
N LYS A 11 -22.14 67.53 -1.88
CA LYS A 11 -23.12 67.23 -2.95
C LYS A 11 -23.32 65.72 -3.05
N LEU A 12 -24.23 65.17 -2.26
CA LEU A 12 -25.04 63.97 -2.57
C LEU A 12 -26.00 63.68 -1.41
N THR A 13 -26.88 64.63 -1.11
CA THR A 13 -28.20 64.34 -0.52
C THR A 13 -29.23 64.32 -1.64
N LEU A 14 -28.99 63.49 -2.66
CA LEU A 14 -30.10 62.86 -3.35
C LEU A 14 -30.41 61.63 -2.52
N LEU A 15 -31.49 61.69 -1.72
CA LEU A 15 -32.08 60.48 -1.17
C LEU A 15 -32.27 59.52 -2.34
N PRO A 16 -31.52 58.40 -2.44
CA PRO A 16 -31.88 57.39 -3.40
C PRO A 16 -33.28 56.93 -2.98
N LEU A 17 -34.25 57.05 -3.88
CA LEU A 17 -35.51 56.33 -3.75
C LEU A 17 -35.14 54.90 -3.37
N LEU A 18 -35.47 54.53 -2.13
CA LEU A 18 -35.24 53.21 -1.54
C LEU A 18 -36.09 52.21 -2.34
N SER A 19 -35.62 51.85 -3.54
CA SER A 19 -36.20 50.75 -4.28
C SER A 19 -35.90 49.49 -3.49
N ASN A 20 -36.93 48.84 -2.97
CA ASN A 20 -36.84 47.50 -2.37
C ASN A 20 -36.23 46.54 -3.40
N GLY A 21 -34.90 46.38 -3.41
CA GLY A 21 -34.15 45.62 -4.41
C GLY A 21 -32.98 44.87 -3.77
N LEU A 22 -32.28 44.05 -4.56
CA LEU A 22 -31.19 43.14 -4.17
C LEU A 22 -30.20 43.76 -3.19
N TRP A 23 -29.88 45.02 -3.42
CA TRP A 23 -28.88 45.77 -2.67
C TRP A 23 -29.37 46.27 -1.31
N ASN A 24 -30.68 46.26 -1.08
CA ASN A 24 -31.33 46.64 0.18
C ASN A 24 -31.84 45.43 0.96
N THR A 25 -31.61 44.20 0.48
CA THR A 25 -32.02 42.99 1.20
C THR A 25 -31.22 42.86 2.50
N VAL A 26 -31.91 42.98 3.63
CA VAL A 26 -31.32 42.88 4.96
C VAL A 26 -30.47 41.61 5.07
N ASN A 27 -29.23 41.79 5.52
CA ASN A 27 -28.24 40.75 5.81
C ASN A 27 -27.74 39.91 4.62
N LEU A 28 -28.02 40.28 3.37
CA LEU A 28 -27.53 39.52 2.22
C LEU A 28 -25.99 39.49 2.17
N PHE A 29 -25.33 40.63 2.27
CA PHE A 29 -23.87 40.73 2.25
C PHE A 29 -23.25 41.02 3.62
N GLU A 30 -23.94 40.67 4.71
CA GLU A 30 -23.42 40.87 6.05
C GLU A 30 -22.10 40.09 6.24
N ASN A 31 -21.10 40.75 6.83
CA ASN A 31 -19.76 40.18 7.07
C ASN A 31 -19.05 39.65 5.80
N CYS A 32 -19.38 40.22 4.63
CA CYS A 32 -18.76 39.84 3.37
C CYS A 32 -17.72 40.87 2.91
N HIS A 33 -16.69 40.38 2.23
CA HIS A 33 -15.78 41.23 1.47
C HIS A 33 -16.31 41.37 0.04
N ILE A 34 -16.80 42.56 -0.31
CA ILE A 34 -17.43 42.79 -1.61
C ILE A 34 -16.40 43.44 -2.54
N THR A 35 -16.16 42.80 -3.67
CA THR A 35 -15.27 43.31 -4.70
C THR A 35 -16.08 43.59 -5.97
N PHE A 36 -16.12 44.84 -6.37
CA PHE A 36 -16.71 45.25 -7.64
C PHE A 36 -15.68 45.09 -8.72
N THR A 37 -16.05 44.40 -9.77
CA THR A 37 -15.22 44.21 -10.92
C THR A 37 -15.96 44.73 -12.12
N THR A 38 -15.41 45.76 -12.74
CA THR A 38 -15.81 46.18 -14.09
C THR A 38 -14.73 45.77 -15.07
N TYR A 39 -15.11 45.59 -16.33
CA TYR A 39 -14.13 45.39 -17.38
C TYR A 39 -14.31 46.40 -18.52
N GLN A 40 -13.21 46.70 -19.18
CA GLN A 40 -13.16 47.57 -20.34
C GLN A 40 -12.56 46.79 -21.52
N TYR A 41 -13.28 46.74 -22.63
CA TYR A 41 -12.84 46.08 -23.86
C TYR A 41 -12.21 47.12 -24.80
N ASN A 42 -10.94 46.89 -25.19
CA ASN A 42 -10.16 47.71 -26.14
C ASN A 42 -10.21 49.23 -25.90
N GLU A 43 -9.45 49.76 -24.92
CA GLU A 43 -9.06 51.18 -24.69
C GLU A 43 -10.08 52.33 -24.99
N ILE A 44 -11.35 52.05 -25.23
CA ILE A 44 -12.39 53.06 -25.40
C ILE A 44 -12.51 53.72 -24.05
N LYS A 45 -12.08 54.98 -23.93
CA LYS A 45 -12.17 55.81 -22.72
C LYS A 45 -13.63 55.99 -22.29
N THR A 46 -14.27 54.94 -21.81
CA THR A 46 -15.45 55.05 -20.98
C THR A 46 -14.98 55.69 -19.68
N ASP A 47 -15.57 56.83 -19.35
CA ASP A 47 -15.27 57.55 -18.12
C ASP A 47 -15.41 56.56 -16.94
N PRO A 48 -14.32 56.18 -16.25
CA PRO A 48 -14.39 55.28 -15.10
C PRO A 48 -15.24 55.88 -13.97
N ARG A 49 -15.60 57.17 -14.07
CA ARG A 49 -16.49 57.88 -13.16
C ARG A 49 -17.97 57.71 -13.48
N LYS A 50 -18.37 56.99 -14.54
CA LYS A 50 -19.75 56.47 -14.63
C LYS A 50 -19.89 55.40 -13.55
N GLU A 51 -20.10 55.88 -12.34
CA GLU A 51 -20.29 55.10 -11.13
C GLU A 51 -21.38 54.06 -11.41
N LEU A 52 -21.08 52.80 -11.12
CA LEU A 52 -22.08 51.75 -11.21
C LEU A 52 -23.26 52.19 -10.35
N GLN A 53 -24.46 52.31 -10.94
CA GLN A 53 -25.62 52.91 -10.28
C GLN A 53 -25.97 52.25 -8.93
N TYR A 54 -25.53 51.01 -8.71
CA TYR A 54 -25.76 50.24 -7.49
C TYR A 54 -24.58 50.24 -6.50
N PHE A 55 -23.41 50.77 -6.86
CA PHE A 55 -22.24 50.83 -5.97
C PHE A 55 -22.53 51.67 -4.74
N SER A 56 -23.11 52.86 -4.94
CA SER A 56 -23.52 53.74 -3.84
C SER A 56 -24.61 53.10 -2.99
N THR A 57 -25.58 52.39 -3.59
CA THR A 57 -26.64 51.67 -2.86
C THR A 57 -26.06 50.59 -1.94
N ILE A 58 -25.17 49.73 -2.46
CA ILE A 58 -24.55 48.66 -1.65
C ILE A 58 -23.70 49.26 -0.54
N ARG A 59 -22.96 50.35 -0.82
CA ARG A 59 -22.17 51.05 0.19
C ARG A 59 -23.01 51.62 1.33
N HIS A 60 -24.19 52.15 1.02
CA HIS A 60 -25.12 52.65 2.04
C HIS A 60 -25.78 51.51 2.82
N ALA A 61 -26.15 50.41 2.14
CA ALA A 61 -26.82 49.28 2.77
C ALA A 61 -25.88 48.43 3.67
N TYR A 62 -24.58 48.38 3.36
CA TYR A 62 -23.59 47.58 4.09
C TYR A 62 -22.35 48.41 4.47
N PRO A 63 -22.48 49.42 5.34
CA PRO A 63 -21.41 50.38 5.63
C PRO A 63 -20.18 49.74 6.30
N TYR A 64 -20.34 48.56 6.93
CA TYR A 64 -19.27 47.84 7.62
C TYR A 64 -18.61 46.75 6.76
N SER A 65 -19.13 46.46 5.57
CA SER A 65 -18.53 45.47 4.67
C SER A 65 -17.39 46.11 3.89
N PRO A 66 -16.16 45.56 3.91
CA PRO A 66 -15.07 46.08 3.10
C PRO A 66 -15.43 46.05 1.62
N LEU A 67 -15.30 47.21 0.96
CA LEU A 67 -15.57 47.37 -0.46
C LEU A 67 -14.26 47.63 -1.21
N ILE A 68 -13.95 46.76 -2.18
CA ILE A 68 -12.83 46.96 -3.10
C ILE A 68 -13.39 47.16 -4.51
N LEU A 69 -12.93 48.21 -5.20
CA LEU A 69 -13.21 48.42 -6.61
C LEU A 69 -12.00 47.99 -7.43
N ASN A 70 -12.19 46.98 -8.28
CA ASN A 70 -11.21 46.47 -9.22
C ASN A 70 -11.67 46.73 -10.65
N HIS A 71 -10.72 47.06 -11.53
CA HIS A 71 -10.96 47.24 -12.95
C HIS A 71 -10.08 46.27 -13.75
N PHE A 72 -10.70 45.49 -14.62
CA PHE A 72 -10.01 44.63 -15.58
C PHE A 72 -9.97 45.28 -16.97
N VAL A 73 -8.86 45.13 -17.66
CA VAL A 73 -8.77 45.52 -19.08
C VAL A 73 -8.66 44.24 -19.89
N VAL A 74 -9.68 44.00 -20.70
CA VAL A 74 -9.72 42.86 -21.63
C VAL A 74 -9.24 43.36 -22.98
N ARG A 75 -8.14 42.79 -23.47
CA ARG A 75 -7.60 43.02 -24.81
C ARG A 75 -7.72 41.73 -25.62
N GLU A 76 -7.66 41.83 -26.94
CA GLU A 76 -7.60 40.63 -27.81
C GLU A 76 -6.39 39.73 -27.50
N ALA A 77 -5.26 40.33 -27.11
CA ALA A 77 -4.06 39.61 -26.67
C ALA A 77 -4.19 38.93 -25.29
N GLY A 78 -5.34 39.05 -24.62
CA GLY A 78 -5.61 38.46 -23.32
C GLY A 78 -6.14 39.44 -22.28
N ILE A 79 -6.50 38.90 -21.11
CA ILE A 79 -6.98 39.68 -19.96
C ILE A 79 -5.76 40.14 -19.15
N LYS A 80 -5.55 41.46 -19.04
CA LYS A 80 -4.56 42.03 -18.13
C LYS A 80 -5.28 42.68 -16.95
N MET A 81 -4.93 42.22 -15.75
CA MET A 81 -5.33 42.90 -14.52
C MET A 81 -4.46 44.15 -14.34
N LEU A 82 -5.07 45.32 -14.18
CA LEU A 82 -4.33 46.60 -14.13
C LEU A 82 -3.38 46.69 -12.92
N THR A 83 -3.54 45.85 -11.90
CA THR A 83 -2.73 45.84 -10.69
C THR A 83 -2.37 44.41 -10.26
N PRO A 84 -1.38 43.73 -10.87
CA PRO A 84 -1.05 42.33 -10.55
C PRO A 84 -0.74 42.07 -9.06
N ASN A 85 -0.19 43.05 -8.34
CA ASN A 85 0.09 42.95 -6.90
C ASN A 85 -1.18 42.89 -6.03
N THR A 86 -2.33 43.39 -6.49
CA THR A 86 -3.57 43.33 -5.69
C THR A 86 -4.20 41.94 -5.67
N ALA A 87 -3.92 41.07 -6.64
CA ALA A 87 -4.45 39.70 -6.63
C ALA A 87 -3.89 38.88 -5.46
N LEU A 88 -2.59 39.02 -5.18
CA LEU A 88 -1.94 38.34 -4.04
C LEU A 88 -2.45 38.89 -2.71
N LEU A 89 -2.57 40.20 -2.58
CA LEU A 89 -3.11 40.85 -1.37
C LEU A 89 -4.59 40.49 -1.13
N LEU A 90 -5.41 40.49 -2.19
CA LEU A 90 -6.80 40.03 -2.10
C LEU A 90 -6.84 38.58 -1.62
N ARG A 91 -5.98 37.70 -2.12
CA ARG A 91 -6.00 36.28 -1.76
C ARG A 91 -5.69 36.05 -0.28
N SER A 92 -4.70 36.73 0.28
CA SER A 92 -4.40 36.63 1.72
C SER A 92 -5.53 37.15 2.59
N TYR A 93 -6.24 38.18 2.14
CA TYR A 93 -7.34 38.79 2.89
C TYR A 93 -8.64 37.97 2.78
N ILE A 94 -8.94 37.45 1.59
CA ILE A 94 -10.15 36.68 1.27
C ILE A 94 -10.18 35.33 1.99
N ALA A 95 -9.04 34.75 2.35
CA ALA A 95 -9.00 33.44 2.98
C ALA A 95 -9.77 33.35 4.32
N LYS A 96 -10.09 34.47 4.97
CA LYS A 96 -10.74 34.51 6.30
C LYS A 96 -12.22 34.90 6.30
N THR A 97 -12.76 35.40 5.19
CA THR A 97 -14.13 35.95 5.12
C THR A 97 -14.86 35.52 3.85
N ILE A 98 -16.20 35.48 3.88
CA ILE A 98 -16.99 35.24 2.66
C ILE A 98 -16.71 36.38 1.67
N SER A 99 -16.17 36.04 0.50
CA SER A 99 -15.88 37.01 -0.54
C SER A 99 -16.93 36.95 -1.64
N VAL A 100 -17.39 38.12 -2.05
CA VAL A 100 -18.39 38.29 -3.09
C VAL A 100 -17.79 39.16 -4.18
N ILE A 101 -17.79 38.67 -5.41
CA ILE A 101 -17.41 39.48 -6.57
C ILE A 101 -18.66 39.85 -7.35
N ILE A 102 -18.82 41.14 -7.63
CA ILE A 102 -19.86 41.65 -8.52
C ILE A 102 -19.24 41.96 -9.87
N LEU A 103 -19.51 41.12 -10.86
CA LEU A 103 -19.09 41.28 -12.25
C LEU A 103 -20.11 42.14 -13.00
N HIS A 104 -19.78 43.40 -13.26
CA HIS A 104 -20.58 44.21 -14.16
C HIS A 104 -20.20 43.93 -15.61
N CYS A 105 -21.14 43.40 -16.38
CA CYS A 105 -20.92 43.18 -17.80
C CYS A 105 -21.94 43.93 -18.65
N ASP A 106 -21.45 44.74 -19.58
CA ASP A 106 -22.26 45.38 -20.63
C ASP A 106 -22.65 44.35 -21.69
N THR A 107 -23.93 44.28 -22.04
CA THR A 107 -24.48 43.26 -22.96
C THR A 107 -23.90 43.33 -24.35
N LYS A 108 -23.58 44.51 -24.86
CA LYS A 108 -22.98 44.67 -26.19
C LYS A 108 -21.60 44.06 -26.28
N THR A 109 -20.89 44.04 -25.15
CA THR A 109 -19.53 43.51 -25.06
C THR A 109 -19.55 42.03 -24.66
N PHE A 110 -20.61 41.60 -23.99
CA PHE A 110 -20.80 40.23 -23.49
C PHE A 110 -20.85 39.13 -24.57
N THR A 111 -21.40 39.46 -25.74
CA THR A 111 -21.59 38.52 -26.87
C THR A 111 -20.37 38.45 -27.80
N LYS A 112 -19.37 39.33 -27.62
CA LYS A 112 -18.14 39.24 -28.40
C LYS A 112 -17.39 37.98 -28.04
N LEU A 113 -16.96 37.25 -29.07
CA LEU A 113 -16.16 36.04 -28.93
C LEU A 113 -14.68 36.41 -28.96
N ILE A 114 -13.91 35.85 -28.03
CA ILE A 114 -12.45 35.83 -28.02
C ILE A 114 -12.06 34.36 -27.99
N PHE A 115 -11.33 33.87 -29.00
CA PHE A 115 -11.00 32.44 -29.15
C PHE A 115 -12.25 31.53 -29.02
N ASP A 116 -13.32 31.86 -29.77
CA ASP A 116 -14.59 31.13 -29.79
C ASP A 116 -15.38 31.05 -28.47
N ALA A 117 -14.91 31.75 -27.43
CA ALA A 117 -15.60 31.85 -26.15
C ALA A 117 -16.01 33.30 -25.86
N PRO A 118 -17.20 33.52 -25.26
CA PRO A 118 -17.66 34.87 -24.96
C PRO A 118 -16.79 35.52 -23.88
N ILE A 119 -16.57 36.84 -23.97
CA ILE A 119 -15.65 37.58 -23.08
C ILE A 119 -15.89 37.29 -21.59
N HIS A 120 -17.14 37.22 -21.17
CA HIS A 120 -17.48 36.97 -19.77
C HIS A 120 -16.99 35.61 -19.28
N ALA A 121 -16.91 34.58 -20.14
CA ALA A 121 -16.39 33.27 -19.76
C ALA A 121 -14.90 33.37 -19.42
N HIS A 122 -14.14 34.17 -20.18
CA HIS A 122 -12.74 34.46 -19.87
C HIS A 122 -12.59 35.25 -18.57
N VAL A 123 -13.45 36.26 -18.34
CA VAL A 123 -13.44 37.04 -17.10
C VAL A 123 -13.81 36.17 -15.89
N GLN A 124 -14.83 35.34 -16.00
CA GLN A 124 -15.21 34.35 -14.99
C GLN A 124 -14.05 33.42 -14.70
N SER A 125 -13.46 32.80 -15.73
CA SER A 125 -12.30 31.91 -15.60
C SER A 125 -11.16 32.58 -14.86
N PHE A 126 -10.81 33.81 -15.26
CA PHE A 126 -9.76 34.60 -14.62
C PHE A 126 -10.06 34.85 -13.13
N VAL A 127 -11.28 35.30 -12.81
CA VAL A 127 -11.71 35.59 -11.43
C VAL A 127 -11.69 34.33 -10.57
N VAL A 128 -12.22 33.24 -11.10
CA VAL A 128 -12.29 31.95 -10.41
C VAL A 128 -10.88 31.38 -10.17
N GLN A 129 -10.00 31.44 -11.16
CA GLN A 129 -8.64 30.90 -11.07
C GLN A 129 -7.72 31.72 -10.14
N HIS A 130 -7.84 33.05 -10.14
CA HIS A 130 -6.91 33.94 -9.43
C HIS A 130 -7.44 34.42 -8.08
N ILE A 131 -8.74 34.70 -7.98
CA ILE A 131 -9.36 35.24 -6.77
C ILE A 131 -10.17 34.17 -6.04
N ASN A 132 -10.89 33.32 -6.78
CA ASN A 132 -11.75 32.24 -6.27
C ASN A 132 -12.71 32.70 -5.15
N PRO A 133 -13.59 33.68 -5.41
CA PRO A 133 -14.52 34.17 -4.39
C PRO A 133 -15.51 33.08 -3.96
N ALA A 134 -16.22 33.27 -2.85
CA ALA A 134 -17.33 32.38 -2.49
C ALA A 134 -18.50 32.50 -3.49
N PHE A 135 -18.82 33.74 -3.91
CA PHE A 135 -19.90 34.03 -4.85
C PHE A 135 -19.45 34.97 -5.96
N ILE A 136 -19.95 34.74 -7.16
CA ILE A 136 -19.85 35.64 -8.31
C ILE A 136 -21.25 36.09 -8.68
N PHE A 137 -21.57 37.35 -8.42
CA PHE A 137 -22.79 37.99 -8.89
C PHE A 137 -22.50 38.65 -10.23
N GLN A 138 -22.99 38.07 -11.31
CA GLN A 138 -22.79 38.59 -12.66
C GLN A 138 -24.02 39.31 -13.17
N HIS A 139 -23.82 40.57 -13.57
CA HIS A 139 -24.82 41.34 -14.27
C HIS A 139 -24.99 40.86 -15.72
N THR A 140 -26.23 40.72 -16.17
CA THR A 140 -26.59 40.54 -17.59
C THR A 140 -28.02 41.02 -17.83
N ASP A 141 -28.31 41.62 -18.99
CA ASP A 141 -29.69 42.02 -19.31
C ASP A 141 -30.59 40.80 -19.59
N TYR A 142 -30.01 39.65 -19.93
CA TYR A 142 -30.73 38.43 -20.27
C TYR A 142 -30.29 37.28 -19.36
N PRO A 143 -30.56 37.33 -18.04
CA PRO A 143 -30.08 36.33 -17.08
C PRO A 143 -30.63 34.93 -17.32
N GLN A 144 -31.67 34.79 -18.16
CA GLN A 144 -32.23 33.50 -18.57
C GLN A 144 -31.41 32.83 -19.70
N SER A 145 -30.57 33.58 -20.42
CA SER A 145 -29.81 33.04 -21.54
C SER A 145 -28.67 32.14 -21.07
N ARG A 146 -28.61 30.92 -21.62
CA ARG A 146 -27.54 29.95 -21.36
C ARG A 146 -26.16 30.48 -21.74
N LEU A 147 -26.10 31.39 -22.71
CA LEU A 147 -24.84 31.99 -23.16
C LEU A 147 -24.07 32.65 -22.02
N ASN A 148 -24.73 33.10 -20.94
CA ASN A 148 -24.07 33.74 -19.80
C ASN A 148 -23.29 32.80 -18.88
N TYR A 149 -23.46 31.48 -19.03
CA TYR A 149 -22.86 30.47 -18.15
C TYR A 149 -22.49 29.17 -18.87
N PHE A 150 -22.54 29.13 -20.21
CA PHE A 150 -22.36 27.93 -21.04
C PHE A 150 -21.03 27.18 -20.79
N LEU A 151 -19.98 27.88 -20.36
CA LEU A 151 -18.65 27.32 -20.08
C LEU A 151 -18.28 27.36 -18.59
N TYR A 152 -19.23 27.63 -17.70
CA TYR A 152 -18.87 27.80 -16.28
C TYR A 152 -18.28 26.52 -15.65
N TYR A 153 -18.61 25.34 -16.19
CA TYR A 153 -18.10 24.05 -15.69
C TYR A 153 -16.60 23.83 -15.94
N VAL A 154 -15.99 24.49 -16.92
CA VAL A 154 -14.55 24.35 -17.20
C VAL A 154 -13.69 25.24 -16.30
N HIS A 155 -14.29 26.16 -15.55
CA HIS A 155 -13.55 27.12 -14.73
C HIS A 155 -12.91 26.48 -13.51
N SER A 156 -11.66 26.83 -13.25
CA SER A 156 -10.84 26.22 -12.19
C SER A 156 -11.04 26.87 -10.81
N GLY A 157 -12.18 26.64 -10.16
CA GLY A 157 -12.46 27.17 -8.82
C GLY A 157 -13.88 26.91 -8.32
N THR A 158 -14.12 27.22 -7.05
CA THR A 158 -15.25 26.72 -6.25
C THR A 158 -16.40 27.73 -6.12
N SER A 159 -16.35 28.85 -6.85
CA SER A 159 -17.31 29.95 -6.71
C SER A 159 -18.71 29.57 -7.20
N SER A 160 -19.74 29.99 -6.48
CA SER A 160 -21.13 29.92 -6.96
C SER A 160 -21.44 31.09 -7.89
N LEU A 161 -21.90 30.80 -9.11
CA LEU A 161 -22.33 31.82 -10.07
C LEU A 161 -23.80 32.18 -9.85
N ILE A 162 -24.08 33.46 -9.66
CA ILE A 162 -25.41 34.03 -9.51
C ILE A 162 -25.59 35.11 -10.57
N LEU A 163 -26.65 35.02 -11.37
CA LEU A 163 -26.95 36.02 -12.40
C LEU A 163 -27.98 37.01 -11.87
N PHE A 164 -27.82 38.29 -12.19
CA PHE A 164 -28.79 39.32 -11.84
C PHE A 164 -28.93 40.36 -12.96
N ASN A 165 -30.03 41.09 -12.95
CA ASN A 165 -30.32 42.15 -13.90
C ASN A 165 -30.75 43.41 -13.13
N PHE A 166 -30.12 44.56 -13.39
CA PHE A 166 -30.46 45.81 -12.68
C PHE A 166 -31.89 46.29 -12.91
N ARG A 167 -32.51 45.92 -14.04
CA ARG A 167 -33.92 46.21 -14.36
C ARG A 167 -34.89 45.35 -13.56
N LEU A 168 -34.39 44.26 -12.99
CA LEU A 168 -35.14 43.32 -12.17
C LEU A 168 -34.47 43.21 -10.80
N PRO A 169 -34.39 44.31 -10.03
CA PRO A 169 -33.57 44.36 -8.82
C PRO A 169 -34.03 43.36 -7.75
N ASN A 170 -35.25 42.85 -7.82
CA ASN A 170 -35.83 41.97 -6.80
C ASN A 170 -35.54 40.49 -7.09
N LEU A 171 -34.90 40.20 -8.22
CA LEU A 171 -34.76 38.87 -8.76
C LEU A 171 -33.30 38.51 -8.96
N VAL A 172 -32.93 37.32 -8.47
CA VAL A 172 -31.67 36.65 -8.82
C VAL A 172 -31.96 35.35 -9.55
N PHE A 173 -31.03 34.94 -10.39
CA PHE A 173 -31.15 33.78 -11.25
C PHE A 173 -29.99 32.84 -10.98
N ILE A 174 -30.31 31.60 -10.61
CA ILE A 174 -29.33 30.56 -10.30
C ILE A 174 -29.23 29.64 -11.52
N PRO A 175 -28.11 29.65 -12.26
CA PRO A 175 -27.95 28.79 -13.41
C PRO A 175 -27.82 27.33 -12.97
N SER A 176 -28.47 26.44 -13.72
CA SER A 176 -28.13 25.02 -13.71
C SER A 176 -27.10 24.79 -14.81
N VAL A 177 -25.84 24.59 -14.41
CA VAL A 177 -24.68 24.64 -15.30
C VAL A 177 -24.66 23.45 -16.27
N PHE A 178 -25.24 22.31 -15.88
CA PHE A 178 -25.23 21.08 -16.68
C PHE A 178 -26.43 20.91 -17.59
N THR A 179 -27.54 21.60 -17.32
CA THR A 179 -28.78 21.49 -18.08
C THR A 179 -28.95 22.65 -19.04
N GLU A 180 -29.87 22.45 -19.98
CA GLU A 180 -30.36 23.51 -20.84
C GLU A 180 -31.56 24.23 -20.22
N SER A 181 -31.90 23.94 -18.96
CA SER A 181 -33.05 24.54 -18.29
C SER A 181 -32.81 26.02 -17.99
N VAL A 182 -33.87 26.81 -18.07
CA VAL A 182 -33.86 28.21 -17.66
C VAL A 182 -33.38 28.32 -16.20
N PRO A 183 -32.48 29.26 -15.87
CA PRO A 183 -32.02 29.51 -14.52
C PRO A 183 -33.17 29.66 -13.51
N LEU A 184 -32.99 29.10 -12.31
CA LEU A 184 -33.95 29.21 -11.22
C LEU A 184 -34.09 30.67 -10.78
N LYS A 185 -35.29 31.22 -10.96
CA LYS A 185 -35.63 32.60 -10.60
C LYS A 185 -36.04 32.67 -9.12
N LEU A 186 -35.35 33.49 -8.33
CA LEU A 186 -35.62 33.71 -6.91
C LEU A 186 -35.99 35.18 -6.64
N ASP A 187 -37.10 35.41 -5.94
CA ASP A 187 -37.47 36.72 -5.40
C ASP A 187 -36.91 36.88 -3.98
N ILE A 188 -35.94 37.77 -3.85
CA ILE A 188 -35.16 37.98 -2.63
C ILE A 188 -35.70 39.13 -1.76
N THR A 189 -36.79 39.78 -2.18
CA THR A 189 -37.39 40.88 -1.42
C THR A 189 -38.42 40.41 -0.40
N ARG A 190 -38.99 39.22 -0.59
CA ARG A 190 -40.10 38.71 0.24
C ARG A 190 -39.68 38.11 1.57
N VAL A 191 -38.44 37.62 1.67
CA VAL A 191 -37.92 36.87 2.82
C VAL A 191 -36.44 37.23 2.99
N PRO A 192 -35.89 37.30 4.20
CA PRO A 192 -34.44 37.36 4.38
C PRO A 192 -33.75 36.21 3.63
N PHE A 193 -32.82 36.58 2.73
CA PHE A 193 -32.08 35.64 1.88
C PHE A 193 -30.59 35.74 2.21
N PRO A 194 -30.11 35.03 3.26
CA PRO A 194 -28.68 34.97 3.52
C PRO A 194 -27.97 34.23 2.37
N LEU A 195 -26.68 34.54 2.15
CA LEU A 195 -25.86 33.87 1.12
C LEU A 195 -25.80 32.35 1.29
N SER A 196 -25.91 31.84 2.52
CA SER A 196 -26.01 30.40 2.79
C SER A 196 -27.21 29.76 2.11
N LYS A 197 -28.36 30.44 2.10
CA LYS A 197 -29.58 29.98 1.44
C LYS A 197 -29.43 30.01 -0.08
N ILE A 198 -28.82 31.07 -0.63
CA ILE A 198 -28.49 31.16 -2.06
C ILE A 198 -27.55 30.01 -2.47
N LYS A 199 -26.53 29.70 -1.66
CA LYS A 199 -25.64 28.57 -1.87
C LYS A 199 -26.40 27.24 -1.91
N THR A 200 -27.32 27.00 -0.98
CA THR A 200 -28.15 25.79 -0.99
C THR A 200 -28.99 25.69 -2.28
N PHE A 201 -29.58 26.79 -2.75
CA PHE A 201 -30.29 26.77 -4.04
C PHE A 201 -29.35 26.49 -5.22
N PHE A 202 -28.12 27.04 -5.21
CA PHE A 202 -27.12 26.78 -6.23
C PHE A 202 -26.67 25.31 -6.22
N GLU A 203 -26.40 24.75 -5.04
CA GLU A 203 -26.06 23.33 -4.87
C GLU A 203 -27.23 22.44 -5.34
N ASN A 204 -28.46 22.75 -4.96
CA ASN A 204 -29.64 21.98 -5.37
C ASN A 204 -29.90 22.06 -6.89
N ALA A 205 -29.64 23.19 -7.53
CA ALA A 205 -29.78 23.34 -8.98
C ALA A 205 -28.70 22.58 -9.77
N ASN A 206 -27.61 22.15 -9.11
CA ASN A 206 -26.44 21.52 -9.71
C ASN A 206 -26.04 20.18 -9.05
N ASN A 207 -26.90 19.61 -8.20
CA ASN A 207 -26.66 18.33 -7.53
C ASN A 207 -26.97 17.12 -8.45
N ASN A 208 -27.47 17.38 -9.64
CA ASN A 208 -27.74 16.38 -10.67
C ASN A 208 -26.93 16.75 -11.91
N LEU A 209 -26.02 15.87 -12.32
CA LEU A 209 -25.15 16.05 -13.47
C LEU A 209 -25.78 15.48 -14.75
N HIS A 210 -27.03 15.01 -14.73
CA HIS A 210 -27.78 14.60 -15.92
C HIS A 210 -26.99 13.67 -16.88
N GLN A 211 -26.33 12.66 -16.30
CA GLN A 211 -25.51 11.69 -17.04
C GLN A 211 -24.34 12.31 -17.81
N LYS A 212 -23.90 13.53 -17.45
CA LYS A 212 -22.65 14.11 -17.96
C LYS A 212 -21.46 13.21 -17.58
N ILE A 213 -20.43 13.29 -18.41
CA ILE A 213 -19.25 12.47 -18.31
C ILE A 213 -18.32 13.03 -17.22
N VAL A 214 -17.94 12.19 -16.26
CA VAL A 214 -16.88 12.47 -15.28
C VAL A 214 -15.73 11.50 -15.54
N ALA A 215 -14.56 11.98 -15.89
CA ALA A 215 -13.41 11.09 -16.03
C ALA A 215 -12.88 10.73 -14.65
N ALA A 216 -12.66 9.45 -14.43
CA ALA A 216 -12.01 8.94 -13.24
C ALA A 216 -10.74 8.19 -13.64
N GLU A 217 -9.63 8.53 -13.00
CA GLU A 217 -8.35 7.92 -13.33
C GLU A 217 -8.17 6.55 -12.68
N ARG A 218 -8.53 5.50 -13.45
CA ARG A 218 -7.95 4.15 -13.34
C ARG A 218 -8.39 3.29 -14.54
N SER A 219 -7.47 2.48 -15.06
CA SER A 219 -7.62 1.68 -16.29
C SER A 219 -8.64 0.54 -16.25
N THR A 220 -9.24 0.21 -15.10
CA THR A 220 -10.15 -0.94 -14.98
C THR A 220 -11.64 -0.61 -15.17
N VAL A 221 -11.99 0.65 -15.43
CA VAL A 221 -13.39 1.11 -15.66
C VAL A 221 -14.08 0.33 -16.81
N ILE A 222 -13.32 -0.15 -17.79
CA ILE A 222 -13.85 -0.77 -19.02
C ILE A 222 -14.70 -2.03 -18.75
N GLN A 223 -14.51 -2.75 -17.64
CA GLN A 223 -15.28 -3.97 -17.34
C GLN A 223 -16.56 -3.77 -16.51
N TRP A 224 -16.87 -2.54 -16.08
CA TRP A 224 -17.99 -2.29 -15.16
C TRP A 224 -19.34 -1.99 -15.82
N HIS A 225 -19.35 -1.48 -17.05
CA HIS A 225 -20.58 -1.05 -17.73
C HIS A 225 -21.57 -2.19 -18.07
N LYS A 226 -21.21 -3.47 -17.87
CA LYS A 226 -22.03 -4.62 -18.31
C LYS A 226 -22.72 -5.44 -17.20
N GLY A 227 -22.76 -5.02 -15.93
CA GLY A 227 -23.69 -5.68 -15.00
C GLY A 227 -23.54 -5.38 -13.50
N ASN A 228 -24.68 -4.99 -12.91
CA ASN A 228 -25.08 -4.91 -11.50
C ASN A 228 -24.18 -4.09 -10.54
N ASN A 229 -24.81 -3.31 -9.65
CA ASN A 229 -24.16 -2.55 -8.58
C ASN A 229 -23.40 -3.49 -7.61
N LYS A 230 -22.10 -3.72 -7.87
CA LYS A 230 -21.27 -4.67 -7.08
C LYS A 230 -20.73 -4.11 -5.76
N CYS A 231 -21.11 -2.89 -5.38
CA CYS A 231 -20.72 -2.29 -4.10
C CYS A 231 -21.60 -2.76 -2.93
N GLU A 232 -22.67 -3.51 -3.22
CA GLU A 232 -23.47 -4.23 -2.23
C GLU A 232 -22.87 -5.61 -1.95
N SER A 233 -22.72 -5.94 -0.66
CA SER A 233 -22.11 -7.19 -0.22
C SER A 233 -22.92 -8.45 -0.55
N ARG A 234 -24.17 -8.33 -1.02
CA ARG A 234 -25.04 -9.48 -1.32
C ARG A 234 -24.76 -10.11 -2.68
N ASN A 235 -24.31 -9.30 -3.65
CA ASN A 235 -24.09 -9.72 -5.04
C ASN A 235 -22.61 -9.63 -5.39
N ILE A 236 -21.76 -10.28 -4.60
CA ILE A 236 -20.32 -10.32 -4.86
C ILE A 236 -20.07 -11.26 -6.03
N ASN A 237 -20.19 -10.71 -7.24
CA ASN A 237 -19.73 -11.39 -8.42
C ASN A 237 -18.19 -11.36 -8.41
N LYS A 238 -17.55 -12.43 -8.88
CA LYS A 238 -16.12 -12.75 -8.67
C LYS A 238 -15.11 -11.72 -9.24
N ASN A 239 -15.52 -10.59 -9.80
CA ASN A 239 -14.64 -9.61 -10.47
C ASN A 239 -14.87 -8.14 -10.02
N SER A 240 -15.35 -7.87 -8.80
CA SER A 240 -15.55 -6.48 -8.34
C SER A 240 -14.31 -5.88 -7.67
N GLY A 241 -13.74 -4.85 -8.28
CA GLY A 241 -12.82 -3.91 -7.62
C GLY A 241 -13.58 -2.94 -6.70
N PHE A 242 -13.51 -3.15 -5.38
CA PHE A 242 -14.20 -2.29 -4.41
C PHE A 242 -13.60 -0.88 -4.29
N SER A 243 -12.41 -0.62 -4.81
CA SER A 243 -11.78 0.71 -4.81
C SER A 243 -12.63 1.77 -5.53
N GLN A 244 -13.38 1.38 -6.56
CA GLN A 244 -14.24 2.30 -7.33
C GLN A 244 -15.59 2.60 -6.64
N CYS A 245 -15.90 1.98 -5.51
CA CYS A 245 -17.23 2.11 -4.90
C CYS A 245 -17.53 3.51 -4.37
N ILE A 246 -16.51 4.30 -4.04
CA ILE A 246 -16.66 5.72 -3.71
C ILE A 246 -17.19 6.48 -4.93
N ILE A 247 -16.49 6.37 -6.07
CA ILE A 247 -16.86 7.07 -7.31
C ILE A 247 -18.22 6.60 -7.82
N LEU A 248 -18.53 5.30 -7.72
CA LEU A 248 -19.84 4.78 -8.09
C LEU A 248 -20.96 5.33 -7.18
N SER A 249 -20.69 5.46 -5.88
CA SER A 249 -21.66 6.02 -4.94
C SER A 249 -21.87 7.52 -5.21
N LEU A 250 -20.82 8.25 -5.58
CA LEU A 250 -20.92 9.62 -6.08
C LEU A 250 -21.69 9.67 -7.39
N SER A 251 -21.48 8.74 -8.31
CA SER A 251 -22.16 8.71 -9.62
C SER A 251 -23.66 8.50 -9.48
N HIS A 252 -24.08 7.66 -8.54
CA HIS A 252 -25.50 7.50 -8.19
C HIS A 252 -26.06 8.75 -7.49
N THR A 253 -25.32 9.31 -6.53
CA THR A 253 -25.77 10.50 -5.77
C THR A 253 -25.96 11.72 -6.66
N PHE A 254 -25.01 11.94 -7.57
CA PHE A 254 -24.95 13.10 -8.45
C PHE A 254 -25.45 12.81 -9.87
N ASN A 255 -25.93 11.60 -10.15
CA ASN A 255 -26.45 11.16 -11.45
C ASN A 255 -25.52 11.47 -12.64
N PHE A 256 -24.26 11.02 -12.59
CA PHE A 256 -23.29 11.15 -13.70
C PHE A 256 -22.86 9.79 -14.25
N THR A 257 -22.35 9.79 -15.49
CA THR A 257 -21.66 8.65 -16.09
C THR A 257 -20.16 8.86 -15.89
N PHE A 258 -19.46 7.91 -15.28
CA PHE A 258 -18.00 7.98 -15.20
C PHE A 258 -17.34 7.17 -16.31
N VAL A 259 -16.20 7.65 -16.79
CA VAL A 259 -15.44 7.07 -17.91
C VAL A 259 -13.96 6.96 -17.55
N PRO A 260 -13.18 6.12 -18.27
CA PRO A 260 -11.73 6.10 -18.14
C PRO A 260 -11.09 7.45 -18.49
N GLU A 261 -9.87 7.67 -17.99
CA GLU A 261 -9.09 8.90 -18.21
C GLU A 261 -8.84 9.23 -19.70
N ASN A 262 -8.81 8.24 -20.59
CA ASN A 262 -8.67 8.45 -22.04
C ASN A 262 -9.74 9.37 -22.63
N TYR A 263 -10.86 9.56 -21.92
CA TYR A 263 -11.97 10.45 -22.29
C TYR A 263 -11.94 11.80 -21.56
N ARG A 264 -10.82 12.16 -20.92
CA ARG A 264 -10.63 13.42 -20.18
C ARG A 264 -10.93 14.66 -21.02
N THR A 265 -10.67 14.63 -22.33
CA THR A 265 -10.93 15.75 -23.24
C THR A 265 -12.42 16.05 -23.43
N ILE A 266 -13.30 15.07 -23.21
CA ILE A 266 -14.76 15.23 -23.32
C ILE A 266 -15.47 15.21 -21.96
N ALA A 267 -14.72 15.05 -20.86
CA ALA A 267 -15.27 15.00 -19.51
C ALA A 267 -15.58 16.41 -18.97
N PHE A 268 -16.69 16.52 -18.26
CA PHE A 268 -17.11 17.74 -17.57
C PHE A 268 -16.35 17.97 -16.26
N TYR A 269 -15.87 16.89 -15.66
CA TYR A 269 -15.15 16.92 -14.40
C TYR A 269 -14.16 15.76 -14.35
N ASN A 270 -13.01 15.98 -13.71
CA ASN A 270 -11.94 14.99 -13.60
C ASN A 270 -11.67 14.66 -12.13
N ILE A 271 -11.64 13.37 -11.83
CA ILE A 271 -11.25 12.82 -10.53
C ILE A 271 -10.03 11.94 -10.78
N ALA A 272 -8.89 12.33 -10.23
CA ALA A 272 -7.69 11.54 -10.25
C ALA A 272 -7.55 10.82 -8.89
N ASP A 273 -7.76 9.51 -8.90
CA ASP A 273 -7.66 8.66 -7.72
C ASP A 273 -6.35 7.85 -7.77
N ASP A 274 -5.73 7.62 -6.61
CA ASP A 274 -4.45 6.92 -6.48
C ASP A 274 -3.28 7.48 -7.33
N TRP A 275 -3.22 8.79 -7.49
CA TRP A 275 -2.08 9.46 -8.12
C TRP A 275 -0.83 9.35 -7.27
N VAL A 276 0.27 8.82 -7.81
CA VAL A 276 1.55 8.82 -7.11
C VAL A 276 2.06 10.26 -7.03
N LEU A 277 2.23 10.76 -5.81
CA LEU A 277 2.75 12.09 -5.56
C LEU A 277 4.24 12.13 -5.88
N ASP A 278 4.56 12.60 -7.08
CA ASP A 278 5.91 12.87 -7.53
C ASP A 278 6.12 14.37 -7.85
N SER A 279 7.35 14.72 -8.22
CA SER A 279 7.69 16.10 -8.57
C SER A 279 6.96 16.62 -9.82
N ASN A 280 6.56 15.73 -10.74
CA ASN A 280 5.84 16.12 -11.95
C ASN A 280 4.39 16.45 -11.61
N LEU A 281 3.76 15.62 -10.79
CA LEU A 281 2.42 15.85 -10.30
C LEU A 281 2.34 17.14 -9.48
N LEU A 282 3.30 17.38 -8.59
CA LEU A 282 3.37 18.65 -7.85
C LEU A 282 3.45 19.84 -8.81
N LYS A 283 4.28 19.77 -9.87
CA LYS A 283 4.33 20.82 -10.90
C LYS A 283 2.99 20.99 -11.61
N VAL A 284 2.27 19.92 -11.92
CA VAL A 284 0.93 20.00 -12.54
C VAL A 284 -0.07 20.66 -11.59
N ILE A 285 -0.08 20.28 -10.32
CA ILE A 285 -0.96 20.86 -9.30
C ILE A 285 -0.63 22.36 -9.10
N GLU A 286 0.66 22.72 -9.04
CA GLU A 286 1.12 24.09 -8.83
C GLU A 286 0.90 24.99 -10.06
N ARG A 287 1.24 24.49 -11.25
CA ARG A 287 1.16 25.24 -12.52
C ARG A 287 -0.28 25.45 -12.93
N ASP A 288 -1.05 24.38 -13.01
CA ASP A 288 -2.39 24.46 -13.61
C ASP A 288 -3.41 24.96 -12.59
N ARG A 289 -3.17 24.72 -11.29
CA ARG A 289 -4.13 24.97 -10.18
C ARG A 289 -5.51 24.36 -10.43
N ALA A 290 -5.57 23.45 -11.40
CA ALA A 290 -6.77 22.82 -11.89
C ALA A 290 -7.21 21.68 -10.98
N TYR A 291 -6.37 21.27 -10.02
CA TYR A 291 -6.64 20.19 -9.08
C TYR A 291 -6.47 20.64 -7.64
N THR A 292 -7.24 20.02 -6.74
CA THR A 292 -7.09 20.16 -5.29
C THR A 292 -6.92 18.77 -4.69
N VAL A 293 -5.83 18.58 -3.95
CA VAL A 293 -5.56 17.35 -3.19
C VAL A 293 -6.59 17.22 -2.07
N GLN A 294 -7.36 16.13 -2.07
CA GLN A 294 -8.42 15.88 -1.09
C GLN A 294 -7.99 14.93 0.01
N SER A 295 -7.27 13.87 -0.34
CA SER A 295 -6.69 12.97 0.64
C SER A 295 -5.34 12.49 0.17
N ILE A 296 -4.43 12.29 1.13
CA ILE A 296 -3.13 11.69 0.91
C ILE A 296 -3.14 10.35 1.65
N ASN A 297 -3.01 9.26 0.92
CA ASN A 297 -2.75 7.95 1.47
C ASN A 297 -1.24 7.72 1.47
N ARG A 298 -0.69 7.35 2.62
CA ARG A 298 0.73 7.04 2.75
C ARG A 298 0.86 5.54 2.90
N ASP A 299 1.56 4.92 1.96
CA ASP A 299 1.92 3.51 2.03
C ASP A 299 3.44 3.37 2.16
N ILE A 300 3.88 2.45 3.01
CA ILE A 300 5.29 2.21 3.29
C ILE A 300 5.68 0.96 2.53
N PHE A 301 6.82 0.98 1.83
CA PHE A 301 7.32 -0.23 1.20
C PHE A 301 7.70 -1.24 2.28
N GLN A 302 7.19 -2.45 2.13
CA GLN A 302 7.45 -3.55 3.05
C GLN A 302 8.23 -4.63 2.31
N VAL A 303 8.82 -5.54 3.07
CA VAL A 303 9.50 -6.72 2.52
C VAL A 303 8.79 -7.97 3.00
N ILE A 304 8.54 -8.91 2.09
CA ILE A 304 8.24 -10.30 2.44
C ILE A 304 9.31 -11.21 1.88
N PHE A 305 9.61 -12.26 2.62
CA PHE A 305 10.43 -13.38 2.21
C PHE A 305 9.53 -14.53 1.79
N VAL A 306 9.76 -15.04 0.60
CA VAL A 306 9.10 -16.22 0.06
C VAL A 306 10.11 -17.35 0.06
N THR A 307 9.86 -18.37 0.87
CA THR A 307 10.78 -19.51 1.03
C THR A 307 10.03 -20.83 1.03
N ARG A 308 10.76 -21.93 0.87
CA ARG A 308 10.19 -23.27 1.10
C ARG A 308 9.87 -23.43 2.58
N PHE A 309 8.88 -24.26 2.88
CA PHE A 309 8.68 -24.69 4.25
C PHE A 309 9.98 -25.31 4.75
N PRO A 310 10.45 -24.89 5.93
CA PRO A 310 11.65 -25.46 6.51
C PRO A 310 11.43 -26.97 6.67
N THR A 311 12.44 -27.73 6.28
CA THR A 311 12.44 -29.17 6.51
C THR A 311 12.90 -29.43 7.93
N THR A 312 12.48 -30.56 8.49
CA THR A 312 13.09 -31.11 9.71
C THR A 312 14.60 -31.14 9.54
N PHE A 313 15.32 -31.06 10.66
CA PHE A 313 16.77 -31.25 10.59
C PHE A 313 17.05 -32.62 9.96
N ASP A 314 17.91 -32.64 8.95
CA ASP A 314 18.37 -33.86 8.29
C ASP A 314 19.83 -34.10 8.66
N GLY A 315 20.25 -35.36 8.72
CA GLY A 315 21.64 -35.73 8.95
C GLY A 315 21.89 -36.40 10.30
N ILE A 316 23.07 -37.03 10.42
CA ILE A 316 23.55 -37.59 11.69
C ILE A 316 23.81 -36.51 12.76
N TYR A 317 24.11 -35.27 12.35
CA TYR A 317 24.37 -34.16 13.25
C TYR A 317 23.17 -33.86 14.18
N VAL A 318 21.96 -34.18 13.75
CA VAL A 318 20.73 -33.99 14.54
C VAL A 318 20.76 -34.77 15.85
N PHE A 319 21.42 -35.94 15.86
CA PHE A 319 21.58 -36.76 17.05
C PHE A 319 22.64 -36.22 18.01
N LEU A 320 23.56 -35.38 17.51
CA LEU A 320 24.58 -34.73 18.34
C LEU A 320 24.15 -33.34 18.81
N ALA A 321 23.21 -32.70 18.10
CA ALA A 321 22.69 -31.36 18.39
C ALA A 321 22.03 -31.15 19.78
N PRO A 322 21.47 -32.17 20.48
CA PRO A 322 20.90 -31.98 21.81
C PRO A 322 21.86 -31.39 22.83
N PHE A 323 23.16 -31.64 22.66
CA PHE A 323 24.21 -31.14 23.53
C PHE A 323 25.27 -30.38 22.74
N GLU A 324 25.81 -29.32 23.35
CA GLU A 324 26.97 -28.64 22.78
C GLU A 324 28.20 -29.56 22.79
N ALA A 325 29.14 -29.31 21.88
CA ALA A 325 30.37 -30.10 21.77
C ALA A 325 31.15 -30.19 23.10
N ILE A 326 31.09 -29.14 23.93
CA ILE A 326 31.73 -29.12 25.25
C ILE A 326 31.11 -30.15 26.18
N VAL A 327 29.79 -30.32 26.17
CA VAL A 327 29.10 -31.30 27.03
C VAL A 327 29.47 -32.72 26.61
N TRP A 328 29.51 -33.00 25.30
CA TRP A 328 30.00 -34.29 24.78
C TRP A 328 31.45 -34.57 25.20
N LEU A 329 32.32 -33.56 25.11
CA LEU A 329 33.71 -33.67 25.53
C LEU A 329 33.83 -33.92 27.03
N VAL A 330 33.05 -33.23 27.85
CA VAL A 330 33.02 -33.41 29.31
C VAL A 330 32.51 -34.81 29.68
N LEU A 331 31.47 -35.31 29.00
CA LEU A 331 30.98 -36.68 29.20
C LEU A 331 32.05 -37.72 28.84
N LEU A 332 32.72 -37.54 27.69
CA LEU A 332 33.81 -38.43 27.28
C LEU A 332 34.97 -38.40 28.28
N LEU A 333 35.36 -37.21 28.75
CA LEU A 333 36.41 -37.04 29.73
C LEU A 333 36.01 -37.66 31.08
N ALA A 334 34.75 -37.53 31.48
CA ALA A 334 34.22 -38.20 32.67
C ALA A 334 34.28 -39.73 32.54
N CYS A 335 33.95 -40.29 31.38
CA CYS A 335 34.13 -41.72 31.11
C CYS A 335 35.60 -42.13 31.31
N VAL A 336 36.55 -41.40 30.71
CA VAL A 336 37.99 -41.68 30.84
C VAL A 336 38.44 -41.60 32.30
N VAL A 337 38.03 -40.57 33.04
CA VAL A 337 38.40 -40.40 34.46
C VAL A 337 37.85 -41.54 35.31
N ILE A 338 36.59 -41.94 35.12
CA ILE A 338 35.98 -43.06 35.84
C ILE A 338 36.71 -44.35 35.51
N THR A 339 37.02 -44.60 34.24
CA THR A 339 37.81 -45.77 33.84
C THR A 339 39.19 -45.74 34.47
N CYS A 340 39.87 -44.60 34.52
CA CYS A 340 41.17 -44.49 35.18
C CYS A 340 41.06 -44.80 36.69
N VAL A 341 40.02 -44.31 37.37
CA VAL A 341 39.81 -44.60 38.80
C VAL A 341 39.52 -46.08 39.03
N VAL A 342 38.67 -46.69 38.20
CA VAL A 342 38.35 -48.14 38.26
C VAL A 342 39.59 -48.98 37.94
N THR A 343 40.34 -48.62 36.90
CA THR A 343 41.57 -49.32 36.51
C THR A 343 42.61 -49.17 37.60
N LEU A 344 42.89 -47.99 38.15
CA LEU A 344 43.87 -47.84 39.25
C LEU A 344 43.47 -48.58 40.52
N ALA A 345 42.18 -48.87 40.71
CA ALA A 345 41.71 -49.69 41.82
C ALA A 345 42.04 -51.18 41.63
N HIS A 346 42.36 -51.61 40.41
CA HIS A 346 42.74 -52.97 40.03
C HIS A 346 44.16 -53.00 39.45
N ASP A 347 45.01 -53.97 39.79
CA ASP A 347 46.35 -54.03 39.20
C ASP A 347 46.29 -54.66 37.79
N ASP A 348 45.46 -54.08 36.92
CA ASP A 348 44.99 -54.63 35.66
C ASP A 348 45.86 -54.20 34.47
N SER A 349 45.97 -55.08 33.47
CA SER A 349 46.67 -54.77 32.22
C SER A 349 45.92 -53.72 31.38
N VAL A 350 46.64 -53.06 30.46
CA VAL A 350 46.08 -52.05 29.54
C VAL A 350 44.87 -52.57 28.74
N ALA A 351 44.88 -53.85 28.34
CA ALA A 351 43.77 -54.46 27.61
C ALA A 351 42.48 -54.52 28.46
N VAL A 352 42.61 -54.80 29.76
CA VAL A 352 41.48 -54.81 30.71
C VAL A 352 40.98 -53.38 30.95
N SER A 353 41.87 -52.37 30.96
CA SER A 353 41.47 -50.95 31.05
C SER A 353 40.59 -50.50 29.88
N PHE A 354 40.89 -50.95 28.66
CA PHE A 354 40.04 -50.64 27.50
C PHE A 354 38.65 -51.28 27.61
N LEU A 355 38.55 -52.54 28.07
CA LEU A 355 37.26 -53.18 28.34
C LEU A 355 36.49 -52.44 29.43
N ASN A 356 37.17 -52.00 30.49
CA ASN A 356 36.56 -51.16 31.54
C ASN A 356 36.05 -49.83 30.98
N PHE A 357 36.73 -49.22 29.99
CA PHE A 357 36.22 -48.02 29.30
C PHE A 357 34.91 -48.32 28.55
N VAL A 358 34.89 -49.41 27.79
CA VAL A 358 33.69 -49.82 27.05
C VAL A 358 32.53 -50.11 28.01
N ASP A 359 32.78 -50.74 29.15
CA ASP A 359 31.75 -50.97 30.19
C ASP A 359 31.21 -49.65 30.78
N VAL A 360 32.08 -48.68 31.05
CA VAL A 360 31.68 -47.36 31.57
C VAL A 360 30.83 -46.59 30.55
N VAL A 361 31.22 -46.62 29.27
CA VAL A 361 30.44 -46.01 28.18
C VAL A 361 29.13 -46.76 27.96
N SER A 362 29.14 -48.09 27.98
CA SER A 362 27.92 -48.91 27.87
C SER A 362 26.94 -48.60 28.99
N THR A 363 27.45 -48.43 30.21
CA THR A 363 26.66 -48.00 31.38
C THR A 363 26.07 -46.60 31.17
N LEU A 364 26.82 -45.65 30.62
CA LEU A 364 26.30 -44.32 30.28
C LEU A 364 25.17 -44.39 29.25
N LEU A 365 25.27 -45.30 28.29
CA LEU A 365 24.26 -45.55 27.25
C LEU A 365 23.10 -46.44 27.73
N GLY A 366 23.00 -46.73 29.04
CA GLY A 366 21.93 -47.56 29.63
C GLY A 366 22.05 -49.05 29.33
N GLN A 367 23.15 -49.50 28.72
CA GLN A 367 23.42 -50.91 28.41
C GLN A 367 24.11 -51.58 29.61
N LEU A 368 23.33 -51.84 30.65
CA LEU A 368 23.81 -52.52 31.85
C LEU A 368 23.82 -54.03 31.67
N ASN A 369 25.02 -54.62 31.62
CA ASN A 369 25.21 -56.06 31.76
C ASN A 369 25.59 -56.42 33.21
N GLY A 370 25.17 -57.59 33.69
CA GLY A 370 25.54 -58.08 35.01
C GLY A 370 27.06 -58.23 35.18
N ASP A 371 27.79 -58.50 34.09
CA ASP A 371 29.25 -58.55 34.09
C ASP A 371 29.90 -57.16 34.20
N SER A 372 29.33 -56.13 33.57
CA SER A 372 29.84 -54.74 33.66
C SER A 372 29.73 -54.19 35.09
N LEU A 373 28.79 -54.68 35.90
CA LEU A 373 28.68 -54.35 37.32
C LEU A 373 29.73 -55.06 38.20
N LYS A 374 30.25 -56.22 37.77
CA LYS A 374 31.31 -56.94 38.51
C LYS A 374 32.60 -56.11 38.55
N THR A 375 32.85 -55.30 37.53
CA THR A 375 33.97 -54.35 37.43
C THR A 375 33.97 -53.34 38.59
N PHE A 376 32.81 -53.09 39.22
CA PHE A 376 32.67 -52.19 40.38
C PHE A 376 32.60 -52.92 41.74
N HIS A 377 32.58 -54.25 41.78
CA HIS A 377 32.29 -55.02 42.99
C HIS A 377 33.54 -55.28 43.88
N SER A 378 34.75 -55.20 43.33
CA SER A 378 35.99 -55.60 44.01
C SER A 378 36.37 -54.72 45.22
N LYS A 379 36.00 -53.44 45.22
CA LYS A 379 36.28 -52.46 46.28
C LYS A 379 35.05 -51.62 46.61
N LYS A 380 34.15 -52.22 47.38
CA LYS A 380 32.82 -51.70 47.73
C LYS A 380 32.77 -50.24 48.22
N TRP A 381 33.84 -49.73 48.83
CA TRP A 381 33.83 -48.40 49.44
C TRP A 381 34.02 -47.22 48.47
N VAL A 382 34.81 -47.37 47.40
CA VAL A 382 35.07 -46.27 46.44
C VAL A 382 34.24 -46.44 45.16
N ALA A 383 34.09 -47.68 44.71
CA ALA A 383 33.39 -47.98 43.46
C ALA A 383 31.87 -47.79 43.59
N ALA A 384 31.26 -48.12 44.75
CA ALA A 384 29.80 -48.03 44.90
C ALA A 384 29.27 -46.58 44.86
N PRO A 385 29.86 -45.59 45.56
CA PRO A 385 29.42 -44.20 45.44
C PRO A 385 29.64 -43.65 44.03
N LEU A 386 30.79 -43.95 43.41
CA LEU A 386 31.11 -43.49 42.06
C LEU A 386 30.12 -44.05 41.04
N LEU A 387 29.84 -45.35 41.10
CA LEU A 387 28.84 -46.00 40.25
C LEU A 387 27.45 -45.43 40.50
N THR A 388 27.07 -45.18 41.76
CA THR A 388 25.77 -44.60 42.10
C THR A 388 25.62 -43.20 41.50
N VAL A 389 26.65 -42.36 41.61
CA VAL A 389 26.68 -41.02 41.00
C VAL A 389 26.66 -41.10 39.49
N TRP A 390 27.37 -42.06 38.89
CA TRP A 390 27.41 -42.25 37.44
C TRP A 390 26.08 -42.73 36.87
N LEU A 391 25.44 -43.72 37.50
CA LEU A 391 24.12 -44.21 37.13
C LEU A 391 23.06 -43.12 37.29
N PHE A 392 23.09 -42.39 38.40
CA PHE A 392 22.09 -41.35 38.65
C PHE A 392 22.30 -40.11 37.78
N SER A 393 23.53 -39.59 37.71
CA SER A 393 23.81 -38.32 37.02
C SER A 393 24.09 -38.52 35.54
N GLY A 394 24.97 -39.45 35.19
CA GLY A 394 25.37 -39.72 33.81
C GLY A 394 24.25 -40.40 33.03
N CYS A 395 23.84 -41.60 33.47
CA CYS A 395 22.84 -42.37 32.76
C CYS A 395 21.44 -41.75 32.89
N TYR A 396 20.91 -41.66 34.12
CA TYR A 396 19.51 -41.28 34.31
C TYR A 396 19.26 -39.79 34.02
N ILE A 397 19.96 -38.87 34.67
CA ILE A 397 19.69 -37.42 34.47
C ILE A 397 20.12 -36.98 33.07
N ILE A 398 21.37 -37.23 32.67
CA ILE A 398 21.90 -36.67 31.42
C ILE A 398 21.39 -37.44 30.20
N MET A 399 21.53 -38.76 30.14
CA MET A 399 21.18 -39.52 28.93
C MET A 399 19.67 -39.83 28.84
N ASP A 400 19.07 -40.40 29.89
CA ASP A 400 17.67 -40.83 29.82
C ASP A 400 16.68 -39.66 29.87
N ASN A 401 16.98 -38.59 30.62
CA ASN A 401 16.07 -37.45 30.74
C ASN A 401 16.47 -36.29 29.82
N LEU A 402 17.65 -35.68 30.00
CA LEU A 402 18.02 -34.46 29.29
C LEU A 402 18.25 -34.70 27.79
N TYR A 403 19.05 -35.70 27.43
CA TYR A 403 19.34 -36.02 26.04
C TYR A 403 18.08 -36.51 25.33
N THR A 404 17.37 -37.48 25.91
CA THR A 404 16.14 -38.04 25.30
C THR A 404 15.05 -36.96 25.13
N GLY A 405 14.82 -36.11 26.12
CA GLY A 405 13.87 -35.00 25.99
C GLY A 405 14.28 -33.99 24.91
N SER A 406 15.57 -33.65 24.88
CA SER A 406 16.09 -32.69 23.90
C SER A 406 16.11 -33.25 22.48
N ILE A 407 16.47 -34.52 22.26
CA ILE A 407 16.48 -35.12 20.92
C ILE A 407 15.08 -35.21 20.34
N PHE A 408 14.04 -35.50 21.13
CA PHE A 408 12.66 -35.42 20.65
C PHE A 408 12.30 -34.00 20.22
N SER A 409 12.75 -32.99 20.97
CA SER A 409 12.59 -31.60 20.56
C SER A 409 13.33 -31.32 19.25
N PHE A 410 14.58 -31.74 19.07
CA PHE A 410 15.33 -31.51 17.82
C PHE A 410 14.79 -32.31 16.61
N LEU A 411 14.29 -33.52 16.82
CA LEU A 411 13.73 -34.37 15.77
C LEU A 411 12.35 -33.88 15.30
N SER A 412 11.59 -33.22 16.18
CA SER A 412 10.29 -32.60 15.84
C SER A 412 10.42 -31.11 15.49
N ALA A 413 11.46 -30.43 15.98
CA ALA A 413 11.67 -29.02 15.72
C ALA A 413 12.03 -28.79 14.26
N VAL A 414 11.37 -27.78 13.72
CA VAL A 414 11.63 -27.31 12.37
C VAL A 414 12.50 -26.06 12.48
N ARG A 415 13.68 -26.07 11.86
CA ARG A 415 14.59 -24.93 11.91
C ARG A 415 13.96 -23.75 11.19
N SER A 416 13.61 -22.71 11.94
CA SER A 416 13.14 -21.46 11.33
C SER A 416 14.23 -20.90 10.41
N PRO A 417 13.91 -20.57 9.15
CA PRO A 417 14.88 -19.97 8.26
C PRO A 417 15.35 -18.63 8.83
N VAL A 418 16.65 -18.38 8.76
CA VAL A 418 17.24 -17.11 9.21
C VAL A 418 17.16 -16.13 8.05
N PHE A 419 16.51 -14.99 8.29
CA PHE A 419 16.41 -13.91 7.30
C PHE A 419 17.20 -12.69 7.76
N PRO A 420 17.67 -11.87 6.81
CA PRO A 420 18.17 -10.55 7.12
C PRO A 420 17.18 -9.77 7.99
N ALA A 421 17.64 -9.30 9.15
CA ALA A 421 16.82 -8.52 10.07
C ALA A 421 16.68 -7.07 9.61
N THR A 422 17.67 -6.58 8.85
CA THR A 422 17.72 -5.21 8.34
C THR A 422 17.77 -5.13 6.82
N LEU A 423 17.35 -3.99 6.25
CA LEU A 423 17.47 -3.65 4.84
C LEU A 423 18.94 -3.70 4.39
N ARG A 424 19.87 -3.31 5.26
CA ARG A 424 21.31 -3.37 4.96
C ARG A 424 21.78 -4.81 4.77
N GLU A 425 21.45 -5.68 5.73
CA GLU A 425 21.73 -7.12 5.62
C GLU A 425 21.02 -7.74 4.40
N LEU A 426 19.80 -7.29 4.09
CA LEU A 426 19.07 -7.76 2.92
C LEU A 426 19.78 -7.38 1.62
N VAL A 427 20.28 -6.15 1.53
CA VAL A 427 21.05 -5.66 0.38
C VAL A 427 22.37 -6.41 0.25
N ASP A 428 23.06 -6.67 1.36
CA ASP A 428 24.36 -7.36 1.38
C ASP A 428 24.24 -8.90 1.25
N SER A 429 23.05 -9.48 1.44
CA SER A 429 22.81 -10.93 1.27
C SER A 429 22.82 -11.39 -0.20
N GLU A 430 22.70 -12.69 -0.45
CA GLU A 430 22.50 -13.26 -1.80
C GLU A 430 21.02 -13.37 -2.21
N ILE A 431 20.09 -13.03 -1.32
CA ILE A 431 18.65 -13.20 -1.56
C ILE A 431 18.20 -12.20 -2.63
N PRO A 432 17.64 -12.63 -3.78
CA PRO A 432 17.16 -11.72 -4.82
C PRO A 432 15.96 -10.89 -4.30
N ILE A 433 15.86 -9.64 -4.76
CA ILE A 433 14.83 -8.69 -4.32
C ILE A 433 13.96 -8.34 -5.53
N ILE A 434 12.68 -8.70 -5.48
CA ILE A 434 11.69 -8.46 -6.52
C ILE A 434 10.89 -7.21 -6.18
N THR A 435 10.52 -6.42 -7.18
CA THR A 435 9.53 -5.34 -7.08
C THR A 435 8.55 -5.42 -8.24
N MET A 436 7.27 -5.12 -8.02
CA MET A 436 6.18 -5.32 -8.98
C MET A 436 5.39 -4.02 -9.25
N GLY A 437 5.33 -3.09 -8.28
CA GLY A 437 4.73 -1.77 -8.41
C GLY A 437 5.32 -1.00 -9.59
N SER A 438 4.47 -0.41 -10.43
CA SER A 438 4.93 0.23 -11.67
C SER A 438 4.15 1.47 -12.08
N ILE A 439 4.88 2.43 -12.66
CA ILE A 439 4.35 3.62 -13.31
C ILE A 439 4.39 3.39 -14.81
N ALA A 440 3.34 3.78 -15.53
CA ALA A 440 3.36 3.82 -16.99
C ALA A 440 3.76 5.21 -17.46
N TYR A 441 4.73 5.29 -18.38
CA TYR A 441 5.01 6.52 -19.12
C TYR A 441 4.11 6.60 -20.36
N TYR A 442 4.03 7.79 -20.97
CA TYR A 442 3.23 8.04 -22.18
C TYR A 442 3.56 7.10 -23.34
N GLU A 443 4.77 6.54 -23.40
CA GLU A 443 5.23 5.60 -24.43
C GLU A 443 4.78 4.15 -24.16
N GLY A 444 4.00 3.91 -23.10
CA GLY A 444 3.54 2.58 -22.71
C GLY A 444 4.59 1.73 -22.00
N GLU A 445 5.85 2.18 -21.96
CA GLU A 445 6.88 1.57 -21.12
C GLU A 445 6.51 1.73 -19.65
N ARG A 446 6.62 0.62 -18.90
CA ARG A 446 6.39 0.60 -17.46
C ARG A 446 7.71 0.39 -16.74
N THR A 447 7.96 1.20 -15.72
CA THR A 447 9.13 1.02 -14.85
C THR A 447 8.68 0.83 -13.41
N SER A 448 9.53 0.17 -12.62
CA SER A 448 9.27 0.01 -11.19
C SER A 448 9.23 1.38 -10.49
N VAL A 449 8.15 1.67 -9.75
CA VAL A 449 7.99 2.91 -8.95
C VAL A 449 9.17 3.05 -7.98
N LEU A 450 9.51 1.96 -7.28
CA LEU A 450 10.60 1.91 -6.32
C LEU A 450 11.95 2.21 -6.98
N LYS A 451 12.19 1.62 -8.16
CA LYS A 451 13.48 1.73 -8.87
C LYS A 451 13.66 3.08 -9.55
N SER A 452 12.64 3.58 -10.25
CA SER A 452 12.75 4.80 -11.06
C SER A 452 12.46 6.08 -10.28
N ASN A 453 11.73 6.00 -9.15
CA ASN A 453 11.29 7.18 -8.41
C ASN A 453 11.84 7.21 -6.98
N HIS A 454 11.43 6.27 -6.12
CA HIS A 454 11.71 6.40 -4.68
C HIS A 454 13.18 6.25 -4.30
N ILE A 455 13.89 5.25 -4.85
CA ILE A 455 15.32 5.07 -4.53
C ILE A 455 16.16 6.28 -4.98
N PRO A 456 16.03 6.78 -6.23
CA PRO A 456 16.70 8.02 -6.65
C PRO A 456 16.42 9.21 -5.73
N GLN A 457 15.16 9.45 -5.38
CA GLN A 457 14.80 10.52 -4.44
C GLN A 457 15.47 10.35 -3.08
N CYS A 458 15.52 9.13 -2.54
CA CYS A 458 16.25 8.87 -1.29
C CYS A 458 17.76 9.10 -1.45
N ILE A 459 18.37 8.75 -2.58
CA ILE A 459 19.79 9.04 -2.83
C ILE A 459 20.04 10.55 -2.77
N ASP A 460 19.18 11.35 -3.41
CA ASP A 460 19.29 12.81 -3.41
C ASP A 460 19.08 13.40 -2.00
N LEU A 461 18.07 12.93 -1.27
CA LEU A 461 17.78 13.36 0.11
C LEU A 461 18.91 13.03 1.08
N TYR A 462 19.60 11.91 0.88
CA TYR A 462 20.69 11.45 1.72
C TYR A 462 22.08 11.72 1.12
N ALA A 463 22.21 12.72 0.23
CA ALA A 463 23.46 13.09 -0.44
C ALA A 463 24.67 13.28 0.51
N GLN A 464 24.42 13.69 1.75
CA GLN A 464 25.45 13.90 2.78
C GLN A 464 25.88 12.62 3.53
N LYS A 465 25.23 11.48 3.30
CA LYS A 465 25.48 10.20 3.98
C LYS A 465 25.98 9.14 2.99
N PRO A 466 27.28 9.09 2.64
CA PRO A 466 27.81 8.24 1.56
C PRO A 466 27.56 6.74 1.79
N ASN A 467 27.58 6.28 3.05
CA ASN A 467 27.29 4.88 3.38
C ASN A 467 25.85 4.48 3.03
N VAL A 468 24.89 5.39 3.23
CA VAL A 468 23.46 5.17 2.91
C VAL A 468 23.26 5.19 1.39
N ILE A 469 23.89 6.14 0.69
CA ILE A 469 23.86 6.19 -0.78
C ILE A 469 24.41 4.91 -1.39
N LYS A 470 25.57 4.43 -0.91
CA LYS A 470 26.18 3.18 -1.38
C LYS A 470 25.25 1.99 -1.18
N MET A 471 24.55 1.94 -0.04
CA MET A 471 23.52 0.91 0.22
C MET A 471 22.36 1.01 -0.77
N PHE A 472 21.81 2.20 -1.02
CA PHE A 472 20.72 2.40 -1.99
C PHE A 472 21.12 2.11 -3.43
N GLN A 473 22.35 2.45 -3.83
CA GLN A 473 22.87 2.09 -5.15
C GLN A 473 23.04 0.57 -5.31
N ARG A 474 23.45 -0.14 -4.26
CA ARG A 474 23.48 -1.61 -4.25
C ARG A 474 22.08 -2.20 -4.34
N LEU A 475 21.13 -1.67 -3.56
CA LEU A 475 19.72 -2.05 -3.64
C LEU A 475 19.17 -1.87 -5.06
N LEU A 476 19.40 -0.71 -5.68
CA LEU A 476 18.96 -0.40 -7.05
C LEU A 476 19.46 -1.41 -8.09
N LYS A 477 20.72 -1.84 -7.97
CA LYS A 477 21.34 -2.85 -8.82
C LYS A 477 20.76 -4.25 -8.57
N LYS A 478 20.46 -4.56 -7.32
CA LYS A 478 19.95 -5.87 -6.88
C LYS A 478 18.44 -6.06 -7.16
N LEU A 479 17.69 -4.96 -7.30
CA LEU A 479 16.26 -4.99 -7.57
C LEU A 479 15.92 -5.52 -8.97
N ILE A 480 15.10 -6.57 -8.99
CA ILE A 480 14.54 -7.19 -10.18
C ILE A 480 13.08 -6.74 -10.33
N TYR A 481 12.81 -5.94 -11.35
CA TYR A 481 11.45 -5.52 -11.67
C TYR A 481 10.71 -6.61 -12.45
N LEU A 482 9.50 -6.95 -11.99
CA LEU A 482 8.58 -7.83 -12.67
C LEU A 482 7.27 -7.09 -12.99
N ASP A 483 7.02 -6.85 -14.27
CA ASP A 483 5.77 -6.24 -14.74
C ASP A 483 4.62 -7.26 -14.77
N VAL A 484 4.10 -7.58 -13.59
CA VAL A 484 3.02 -8.58 -13.40
C VAL A 484 1.66 -7.95 -13.09
N ASN A 485 1.63 -6.73 -12.57
CA ASN A 485 0.40 -6.07 -12.12
C ASN A 485 -0.44 -5.49 -13.26
N ASN A 486 0.12 -5.36 -14.48
CA ASN A 486 -0.61 -4.79 -15.62
C ASN A 486 -1.58 -5.77 -16.29
N ASN A 487 -1.40 -7.08 -16.09
CA ASN A 487 -2.21 -8.11 -16.70
C ASN A 487 -2.41 -9.24 -15.69
N ASN A 488 -3.67 -9.54 -15.37
CA ASN A 488 -4.04 -10.65 -14.50
C ASN A 488 -3.38 -11.97 -14.92
N ASP A 489 -3.25 -12.24 -16.23
CA ASP A 489 -2.63 -13.47 -16.74
C ASP A 489 -1.14 -13.56 -16.41
N LYS A 490 -0.42 -12.44 -16.45
CA LYS A 490 0.98 -12.37 -16.03
C LYS A 490 1.11 -12.59 -14.53
N PHE A 491 0.22 -11.98 -13.74
CA PHE A 491 0.16 -12.21 -12.30
C PHE A 491 -0.11 -13.69 -11.98
N PHE A 492 -1.07 -14.31 -12.67
CA PHE A 492 -1.36 -15.75 -12.53
C PHE A 492 -0.17 -16.61 -12.88
N LYS A 493 0.50 -16.32 -14.00
CA LYS A 493 1.71 -17.02 -14.41
C LYS A 493 2.82 -16.88 -13.35
N PHE A 494 2.96 -15.71 -12.75
CA PHE A 494 3.89 -15.47 -11.64
C PHE A 494 3.56 -16.34 -10.42
N ILE A 495 2.33 -16.30 -9.92
CA ILE A 495 1.91 -17.13 -8.76
C ILE A 495 2.11 -18.61 -9.04
N ARG A 496 1.69 -19.08 -10.22
CA ARG A 496 1.84 -20.49 -10.64
C ARG A 496 3.31 -20.90 -10.75
N ASN A 497 4.17 -20.02 -11.25
CA ASN A 497 5.60 -20.31 -11.31
C ASN A 497 6.21 -20.43 -9.92
N VAL A 498 5.83 -19.56 -8.97
CA VAL A 498 6.28 -19.67 -7.58
C VAL A 498 5.81 -20.96 -6.92
N GLU A 499 4.56 -21.36 -7.17
CA GLU A 499 3.97 -22.62 -6.69
C GLU A 499 4.75 -23.84 -7.19
N LEU A 500 4.98 -23.89 -8.49
CA LEU A 500 5.66 -25.00 -9.16
C LEU A 500 7.18 -24.95 -9.00
N SER A 501 7.72 -23.96 -8.28
CA SER A 501 9.17 -23.73 -8.18
C SER A 501 9.84 -23.51 -9.55
N ASN A 502 9.10 -22.99 -10.52
CA ASN A 502 9.61 -22.72 -11.85
C ASN A 502 10.44 -21.44 -11.86
N ARG A 503 11.49 -21.43 -12.70
CA ARG A 503 12.28 -20.22 -12.93
C ARG A 503 11.45 -19.15 -13.63
N ILE A 504 11.66 -17.90 -13.22
CA ILE A 504 11.00 -16.73 -13.81
C ILE A 504 12.07 -15.86 -14.44
N SER A 505 11.97 -15.62 -15.75
CA SER A 505 12.82 -14.67 -16.48
C SER A 505 12.10 -13.34 -16.64
N ASN A 506 12.79 -12.23 -16.43
CA ASN A 506 12.31 -10.90 -16.81
C ASN A 506 12.82 -10.48 -18.19
N ALA A 507 12.42 -9.29 -18.64
CA ALA A 507 12.85 -8.72 -19.92
C ALA A 507 14.37 -8.49 -20.00
N ASN A 508 15.04 -8.31 -18.85
CA ASN A 508 16.49 -8.10 -18.75
C ASN A 508 17.25 -9.42 -18.55
N GLU A 509 16.65 -10.56 -18.89
CA GLU A 509 17.21 -11.91 -18.78
C GLU A 509 17.66 -12.34 -17.37
N SER A 510 17.38 -11.55 -16.33
CA SER A 510 17.62 -12.00 -14.96
C SER A 510 16.64 -13.13 -14.63
N VAL A 511 17.21 -14.28 -14.26
CA VAL A 511 16.46 -15.48 -13.94
C VAL A 511 16.35 -15.61 -12.43
N ILE A 512 15.11 -15.63 -11.94
CA ILE A 512 14.80 -15.88 -10.53
C ILE A 512 14.45 -17.34 -10.38
N ASP A 513 15.21 -18.05 -9.55
CA ASP A 513 14.88 -19.40 -9.11
C ASP A 513 13.88 -19.34 -7.95
N THR A 514 12.59 -19.47 -8.26
CA THR A 514 11.53 -19.47 -7.23
C THR A 514 11.55 -20.71 -6.34
N GLY A 515 12.38 -21.70 -6.67
CA GLY A 515 12.70 -22.82 -5.79
C GLY A 515 13.57 -22.43 -4.61
N LYS A 516 14.32 -21.33 -4.70
CA LYS A 516 15.13 -20.78 -3.61
C LYS A 516 14.38 -19.67 -2.87
N THR A 517 14.91 -19.25 -1.74
CA THR A 517 14.43 -18.08 -1.01
C THR A 517 14.62 -16.82 -1.85
N PHE A 518 13.56 -16.03 -2.00
CA PHE A 518 13.60 -14.70 -2.58
C PHE A 518 12.80 -13.73 -1.72
N SER A 519 13.04 -12.43 -1.91
CA SER A 519 12.29 -11.38 -1.24
C SER A 519 11.48 -10.57 -2.25
N VAL A 520 10.33 -10.06 -1.84
CA VAL A 520 9.53 -9.10 -2.58
C VAL A 520 9.45 -7.83 -1.76
N MET A 521 9.83 -6.71 -2.35
CA MET A 521 9.80 -5.37 -1.78
C MET A 521 8.86 -4.49 -2.61
N ASP A 522 7.71 -4.16 -2.03
CA ASP A 522 6.66 -3.40 -2.70
C ASP A 522 5.84 -2.58 -1.71
N ASN A 523 4.91 -1.75 -2.22
CA ASN A 523 3.97 -1.03 -1.37
C ASN A 523 3.14 -2.00 -0.51
N GLY A 524 2.74 -1.58 0.69
CA GLY A 524 2.09 -2.44 1.67
C GLY A 524 0.77 -3.03 1.17
N LEU A 525 0.00 -2.28 0.36
CA LEU A 525 -1.25 -2.76 -0.21
C LEU A 525 -1.05 -3.94 -1.17
N ASP A 526 -0.21 -3.79 -2.20
CA ASP A 526 0.10 -4.82 -3.19
C ASP A 526 0.80 -6.01 -2.55
N LEU A 527 1.70 -5.75 -1.58
CA LEU A 527 2.40 -6.80 -0.86
C LEU A 527 1.45 -7.63 0.01
N SER A 528 0.47 -6.98 0.66
CA SER A 528 -0.55 -7.68 1.46
C SER A 528 -1.46 -8.54 0.59
N PHE A 529 -1.77 -8.08 -0.62
CA PHE A 529 -2.51 -8.85 -1.61
C PHE A 529 -1.70 -10.08 -2.05
N LEU A 530 -0.41 -9.89 -2.35
CA LEU A 530 0.47 -10.96 -2.79
C LEU A 530 0.70 -12.02 -1.70
N GLU A 531 0.97 -11.58 -0.47
CA GLU A 531 1.16 -12.45 0.69
C GLU A 531 -0.04 -13.37 0.92
N LYS A 532 -1.27 -12.83 0.86
CA LYS A 532 -2.49 -13.65 1.02
C LYS A 532 -2.58 -14.72 -0.05
N ASN A 533 -2.28 -14.38 -1.31
CA ASN A 533 -2.30 -15.34 -2.40
C ASN A 533 -1.27 -16.45 -2.19
N PHE A 534 -0.05 -16.13 -1.76
CA PHE A 534 0.95 -17.14 -1.45
C PHE A 534 0.59 -18.01 -0.23
N ARG A 535 0.10 -17.41 0.87
CA ARG A 535 -0.32 -18.14 2.06
C ARG A 535 -1.48 -19.08 1.78
N TRP A 536 -2.46 -18.65 0.98
CA TRP A 536 -3.59 -19.50 0.62
C TRP A 536 -3.23 -20.62 -0.32
N ASN A 537 -2.24 -20.42 -1.19
CA ASN A 537 -1.70 -21.51 -2.00
C ASN A 537 -1.05 -22.59 -1.13
N GLY A 538 -0.38 -22.20 -0.04
CA GLY A 538 0.18 -23.13 0.94
C GLY A 538 1.39 -23.93 0.42
N SER A 539 1.98 -23.53 -0.71
CA SER A 539 3.18 -24.13 -1.31
C SER A 539 4.49 -23.49 -0.83
N ARG A 540 4.39 -22.34 -0.16
CA ARG A 540 5.52 -21.54 0.32
C ARG A 540 5.23 -20.99 1.71
N LEU A 541 6.29 -20.89 2.50
CA LEU A 541 6.30 -20.15 3.75
C LEU A 541 6.57 -18.67 3.44
N ILE A 542 5.72 -17.80 3.98
CA ILE A 542 5.80 -16.35 3.78
C ILE A 542 6.09 -15.69 5.11
N ILE A 543 7.19 -14.95 5.18
CA ILE A 543 7.63 -14.27 6.39
C ILE A 543 7.76 -12.79 6.07
N ARG A 544 7.14 -11.93 6.89
CA ARG A 544 7.30 -10.48 6.77
C ARG A 544 8.65 -10.06 7.33
N GLY A 545 9.32 -9.13 6.67
CA GLY A 545 10.51 -8.47 7.22
C GLY A 545 10.13 -7.65 8.45
N ASN A 546 11.05 -7.58 9.41
CA ASN A 546 10.81 -6.89 10.68
C ASN A 546 11.08 -5.38 10.59
N GLU A 547 11.99 -4.94 9.72
CA GLU A 547 12.34 -3.53 9.57
C GLU A 547 11.40 -2.84 8.56
N GLU A 548 10.90 -1.66 8.94
CA GLU A 548 10.22 -0.75 8.02
C GLU A 548 11.24 -0.11 7.07
N THR A 549 10.97 -0.11 5.77
CA THR A 549 11.88 0.51 4.81
C THR A 549 11.71 2.04 4.81
N PRO A 550 12.74 2.82 4.44
CA PRO A 550 12.64 4.27 4.37
C PRO A 550 11.84 4.75 3.14
N PHE A 551 11.34 3.85 2.29
CA PHE A 551 10.61 4.21 1.09
C PHE A 551 9.12 4.32 1.39
N THR A 552 8.54 5.44 0.99
CA THR A 552 7.11 5.69 1.17
C THR A 552 6.50 6.15 -0.13
N GLU A 553 5.45 5.46 -0.56
CA GLU A 553 4.60 5.89 -1.65
C GLU A 553 3.49 6.77 -1.08
N MET A 554 3.36 7.98 -1.59
CA MET A 554 2.22 8.85 -1.27
C MET A 554 1.28 8.82 -2.45
N GLN A 555 0.09 8.29 -2.25
CA GLN A 555 -0.98 8.31 -3.23
C GLN A 555 -1.95 9.43 -2.90
N VAL A 556 -2.31 10.26 -3.87
CA VAL A 556 -3.22 11.38 -3.69
C VAL A 556 -4.50 11.16 -4.46
N LEU A 557 -5.61 11.44 -3.79
CA LEU A 557 -6.87 11.70 -4.45
C LEU A 557 -6.89 13.18 -4.78
N ALA A 558 -6.75 13.50 -6.06
CA ALA A 558 -6.83 14.85 -6.58
C ALA A 558 -8.14 15.02 -7.35
N MET A 559 -8.87 16.08 -7.04
CA MET A 559 -10.11 16.41 -7.76
C MET A 559 -9.93 17.69 -8.52
N GLN A 560 -10.51 17.77 -9.72
CA GLN A 560 -10.53 19.00 -10.47
C GLN A 560 -11.16 20.10 -9.62
N ARG A 561 -10.50 21.24 -9.55
CA ARG A 561 -10.99 22.40 -8.83
C ARG A 561 -12.11 23.01 -9.66
N SER A 562 -13.36 22.80 -9.25
CA SER A 562 -14.53 23.44 -9.87
C SER A 562 -15.59 23.73 -8.80
N PHE A 563 -16.72 24.31 -9.19
CA PHE A 563 -17.85 24.54 -8.27
C PHE A 563 -18.45 23.22 -7.75
N LEU A 564 -18.16 22.09 -8.40
CA LEU A 564 -18.54 20.75 -7.93
C LEU A 564 -17.70 20.28 -6.75
N LEU A 565 -16.46 20.76 -6.62
CA LEU A 565 -15.51 20.25 -5.64
C LEU A 565 -16.09 20.22 -4.22
N PRO A 566 -16.70 21.31 -3.69
CA PRO A 566 -17.27 21.28 -2.33
C PRO A 566 -18.38 20.23 -2.15
N MET A 567 -19.18 19.98 -3.19
CA MET A 567 -20.26 18.98 -3.15
C MET A 567 -19.70 17.56 -3.11
N PHE A 568 -18.72 17.26 -3.98
CA PHE A 568 -18.05 15.95 -4.02
C PHE A 568 -17.30 15.67 -2.71
N VAL A 569 -16.55 16.65 -2.21
CA VAL A 569 -15.80 16.54 -0.95
C VAL A 569 -16.73 16.31 0.23
N LYS A 570 -17.84 17.06 0.32
CA LYS A 570 -18.86 16.85 1.35
C LYS A 570 -19.41 15.42 1.31
N GLN A 571 -19.79 14.93 0.13
CA GLN A 571 -20.35 13.59 0.00
C GLN A 571 -19.31 12.49 0.30
N MET A 572 -18.06 12.68 -0.10
CA MET A 572 -16.97 11.77 0.25
C MET A 572 -16.66 11.75 1.75
N ALA A 573 -16.69 12.92 2.39
CA ALA A 573 -16.55 13.03 3.83
C ALA A 573 -17.67 12.25 4.53
N LEU A 574 -18.93 12.36 4.04
CA LEU A 574 -20.04 11.56 4.55
C LEU A 574 -19.81 10.05 4.38
N LEU A 575 -19.43 9.59 3.18
CA LEU A 575 -19.12 8.17 2.95
C LEU A 575 -18.00 7.65 3.87
N THR A 576 -17.02 8.50 4.14
CA THR A 576 -15.90 8.19 5.04
C THR A 576 -16.36 8.16 6.49
N SER A 577 -17.14 9.15 6.95
CA SER A 577 -17.66 9.20 8.33
C SER A 577 -18.63 8.08 8.64
N PHE A 578 -19.35 7.55 7.63
CA PHE A 578 -20.18 6.35 7.77
C PHE A 578 -19.37 5.03 7.75
N GLY A 579 -18.05 5.09 7.60
CA GLY A 579 -17.19 3.91 7.54
C GLY A 579 -17.34 3.07 6.26
N LEU A 580 -18.02 3.58 5.23
CA LEU A 580 -18.22 2.85 3.97
C LEU A 580 -16.91 2.67 3.20
N LYS A 581 -16.04 3.69 3.21
CA LYS A 581 -14.68 3.61 2.64
C LYS A 581 -13.88 2.45 3.25
N ASP A 582 -13.82 2.39 4.58
CA ASP A 582 -13.08 1.33 5.28
C ASP A 582 -13.68 -0.05 5.05
N LYS A 583 -15.01 -0.14 5.01
CA LYS A 583 -15.71 -1.38 4.65
C LYS A 583 -15.32 -1.84 3.25
N TRP A 584 -15.34 -0.96 2.25
CA TRP A 584 -14.95 -1.30 0.88
C TRP A 584 -13.47 -1.68 0.77
N ASN A 585 -12.58 -1.02 1.50
CA ASN A 585 -11.17 -1.40 1.57
C ASN A 585 -10.98 -2.80 2.19
N LYS A 586 -11.69 -3.11 3.28
CA LYS A 586 -11.69 -4.47 3.87
C LYS A 586 -12.22 -5.51 2.88
N MET A 587 -13.30 -5.18 2.17
CA MET A 587 -13.86 -6.06 1.12
C MET A 587 -12.89 -6.23 -0.05
N HIS A 588 -12.21 -5.17 -0.50
CA HIS A 588 -11.16 -5.27 -1.52
C HIS A 588 -10.05 -6.23 -1.10
N ASN A 589 -9.55 -6.05 0.12
CA ASN A 589 -8.46 -6.85 0.69
C ASN A 589 -8.86 -8.31 0.93
N LEU A 590 -10.15 -8.60 1.06
CA LEU A 590 -10.69 -9.95 1.22
C LEU A 590 -10.96 -10.61 -0.13
N TYR A 591 -11.76 -9.95 -0.97
CA TYR A 591 -12.28 -10.50 -2.22
C TYR A 591 -11.32 -10.39 -3.39
N GLY A 592 -10.36 -9.47 -3.38
CA GLY A 592 -9.35 -9.35 -4.43
C GLY A 592 -8.56 -10.65 -4.58
N PRO A 593 -7.88 -11.12 -3.52
CA PRO A 593 -7.17 -12.40 -3.57
C PRO A 593 -8.11 -13.60 -3.85
N LEU A 594 -9.35 -13.58 -3.34
CA LEU A 594 -10.31 -14.67 -3.57
C LEU A 594 -10.77 -14.74 -5.03
N SER A 595 -11.04 -13.58 -5.64
CA SER A 595 -11.34 -13.45 -7.06
C SER A 595 -10.25 -14.11 -7.90
N LEU A 596 -9.00 -13.83 -7.55
CA LEU A 596 -7.84 -14.41 -8.19
C LEU A 596 -7.84 -15.94 -8.04
N LEU A 597 -7.92 -16.48 -6.82
CA LEU A 597 -8.00 -17.93 -6.57
C LEU A 597 -9.16 -18.61 -7.29
N SER A 598 -10.29 -17.92 -7.47
CA SER A 598 -11.45 -18.50 -8.12
C SER A 598 -11.22 -18.79 -9.61
N LYS A 599 -10.27 -18.10 -10.25
CA LYS A 599 -9.90 -18.31 -11.66
C LYS A 599 -8.86 -19.42 -11.84
N THR A 600 -8.09 -19.76 -10.81
CA THR A 600 -7.09 -20.83 -10.87
C THR A 600 -7.68 -22.23 -10.67
N ASN A 601 -9.01 -22.36 -10.64
CA ASN A 601 -9.73 -23.65 -10.54
C ASN A 601 -9.27 -24.52 -9.35
N ILE A 602 -8.80 -23.90 -8.27
CA ILE A 602 -8.36 -24.65 -7.10
C ILE A 602 -9.60 -25.27 -6.45
N PRO A 603 -9.69 -26.61 -6.31
CA PRO A 603 -10.82 -27.28 -5.68
C PRO A 603 -11.08 -26.79 -4.24
N ASN A 604 -10.06 -26.19 -3.61
CA ASN A 604 -10.11 -25.61 -2.28
C ASN A 604 -10.69 -24.18 -2.20
N PHE A 605 -11.12 -23.54 -3.31
CA PHE A 605 -11.65 -22.17 -3.27
C PHE A 605 -12.74 -21.98 -2.21
N LYS A 606 -13.71 -22.91 -2.12
CA LYS A 606 -14.79 -22.87 -1.11
C LYS A 606 -14.23 -22.89 0.32
N LYS A 607 -13.19 -23.69 0.58
CA LYS A 607 -12.51 -23.76 1.89
C LYS A 607 -11.82 -22.44 2.23
N HIS A 608 -11.06 -21.86 1.30
CA HIS A 608 -10.39 -20.57 1.50
C HIS A 608 -11.39 -19.43 1.67
N PHE A 609 -12.45 -19.41 0.87
CA PHE A 609 -13.53 -18.44 0.99
C PHE A 609 -14.19 -18.50 2.38
N LEU A 610 -14.61 -19.69 2.82
CA LEU A 610 -15.23 -19.87 4.13
C LEU A 610 -14.28 -19.45 5.26
N ARG A 611 -13.00 -19.83 5.18
CA ARG A 611 -11.98 -19.44 6.17
C ARG A 611 -11.76 -17.93 6.23
N ALA A 612 -11.72 -17.27 5.07
CA ALA A 612 -11.50 -15.84 4.98
C ALA A 612 -12.71 -15.04 5.47
N VAL A 613 -13.94 -15.52 5.21
CA VAL A 613 -15.19 -14.89 5.69
C VAL A 613 -15.43 -15.13 7.18
N SER A 614 -15.06 -16.31 7.71
CA SER A 614 -15.20 -16.62 9.13
C SER A 614 -14.16 -15.96 10.03
N ASN A 615 -13.17 -15.25 9.45
CA ASN A 615 -11.96 -14.80 10.16
C ASN A 615 -11.30 -15.94 10.95
N ALA A 616 -11.39 -17.18 10.45
CA ALA A 616 -10.80 -18.33 11.13
C ALA A 616 -9.29 -18.14 11.19
N ARG A 617 -8.76 -18.15 12.42
CA ARG A 617 -7.32 -18.15 12.67
C ARG A 617 -6.69 -19.34 11.97
N GLU A 618 -5.43 -19.18 11.54
CA GLU A 618 -4.70 -20.30 11.00
C GLU A 618 -4.65 -21.40 12.08
N PRO A 619 -4.93 -22.66 11.73
CA PRO A 619 -4.82 -23.73 12.71
C PRO A 619 -3.38 -23.69 13.23
N VAL A 620 -3.25 -23.59 14.56
CA VAL A 620 -1.94 -23.71 15.20
C VAL A 620 -1.44 -25.11 14.89
N THR A 621 -0.46 -25.18 14.01
CA THR A 621 0.19 -26.44 13.65
C THR A 621 1.22 -26.71 14.73
N PHE A 622 0.91 -27.68 15.58
CA PHE A 622 1.85 -28.16 16.58
C PHE A 622 2.80 -29.14 15.88
N HIS A 623 3.94 -28.63 15.42
CA HIS A 623 4.98 -29.46 14.78
C HIS A 623 5.48 -30.60 15.68
N GLU A 624 5.32 -30.46 17.00
CA GLU A 624 5.60 -31.51 17.98
C GLU A 624 4.77 -32.79 17.78
N SER A 625 3.59 -32.67 17.14
CA SER A 625 2.73 -33.81 16.84
C SER A 625 3.01 -34.46 15.48
N ASP A 626 3.84 -33.84 14.65
CA ASP A 626 4.21 -34.40 13.36
C ASP A 626 5.15 -35.60 13.58
N PRO A 627 4.89 -36.77 12.97
CA PRO A 627 5.73 -37.94 13.15
C PRO A 627 7.15 -37.66 12.62
N VAL A 628 8.16 -38.09 13.38
CA VAL A 628 9.56 -37.99 12.97
C VAL A 628 9.75 -38.71 11.64
N SER A 629 10.25 -38.00 10.64
CA SER A 629 10.46 -38.56 9.31
C SER A 629 11.53 -39.65 9.35
N LEU A 630 11.25 -40.81 8.75
CA LEU A 630 12.24 -41.89 8.54
C LEU A 630 13.51 -41.40 7.83
N LYS A 631 13.40 -40.30 7.06
CA LYS A 631 14.54 -39.68 6.39
C LYS A 631 15.62 -39.23 7.38
N VAL A 632 15.22 -38.71 8.55
CA VAL A 632 16.15 -38.23 9.58
C VAL A 632 16.88 -39.39 10.25
N ILE A 633 16.17 -40.51 10.49
CA ILE A 633 16.71 -41.70 11.15
C ILE A 633 17.55 -42.57 10.19
N LYS A 634 17.38 -42.39 8.87
CA LYS A 634 18.09 -43.16 7.84
C LYS A 634 19.61 -43.20 8.08
N ASP A 635 20.22 -42.08 8.44
CA ASP A 635 21.66 -42.01 8.62
C ASP A 635 22.15 -42.81 9.83
N VAL A 636 21.31 -42.98 10.86
CA VAL A 636 21.58 -43.87 11.99
C VAL A 636 21.58 -45.33 11.54
N PHE A 637 20.62 -45.73 10.70
CA PHE A 637 20.62 -47.08 10.13
C PHE A 637 21.86 -47.34 9.27
N VAL A 638 22.28 -46.34 8.48
CA VAL A 638 23.53 -46.43 7.70
C VAL A 638 24.73 -46.62 8.62
N LEU A 639 24.80 -45.87 9.73
CA LEU A 639 25.87 -46.03 10.73
C LEU A 639 25.86 -47.44 11.34
N CYS A 640 24.70 -47.95 11.75
CA CYS A 640 24.58 -49.31 12.29
C CYS A 640 25.06 -50.37 11.29
N VAL A 641 24.69 -50.23 10.01
CA VAL A 641 25.16 -51.12 8.95
C VAL A 641 26.68 -51.02 8.77
N MET A 642 27.26 -49.82 8.79
CA MET A 642 28.71 -49.65 8.71
C MET A 642 29.43 -50.33 9.88
N VAL A 643 28.93 -50.15 11.10
CA VAL A 643 29.49 -50.80 12.30
C VAL A 643 29.42 -52.32 12.17
N LEU A 644 28.28 -52.87 11.75
CA LEU A 644 28.14 -54.32 11.53
C LEU A 644 29.12 -54.84 10.48
N VAL A 645 29.30 -54.13 9.38
CA VAL A 645 30.26 -54.50 8.33
C VAL A 645 31.69 -54.49 8.87
N VAL A 646 32.08 -53.46 9.62
CA VAL A 646 33.41 -53.37 10.25
C VAL A 646 33.64 -54.50 11.26
N SER A 647 32.64 -54.82 12.07
CA SER A 647 32.69 -55.95 13.01
C SER A 647 32.86 -57.27 12.29
N MET A 648 32.10 -57.51 11.21
CA MET A 648 32.23 -58.72 10.40
C MET A 648 33.61 -58.85 9.74
N ILE A 649 34.17 -57.75 9.24
CA ILE A 649 35.53 -57.70 8.69
C ILE A 649 36.55 -58.04 9.80
N SER A 650 36.41 -57.43 10.97
CA SER A 650 37.31 -57.64 12.11
C SER A 650 37.30 -59.11 12.56
N ILE A 651 36.12 -59.70 12.71
CA ILE A 651 35.97 -61.13 13.02
C ILE A 651 36.60 -62.00 11.93
N THR A 652 36.39 -61.66 10.66
CA THR A 652 36.98 -62.41 9.53
C THR A 652 38.51 -62.35 9.56
N VAL A 653 39.09 -61.20 9.91
CA VAL A 653 40.54 -61.02 10.02
C VAL A 653 41.11 -61.77 11.22
N GLU A 654 40.46 -61.71 12.39
CA GLU A 654 40.90 -62.39 13.60
C GLU A 654 40.80 -63.91 13.45
N CYS A 655 39.66 -64.39 12.93
CA CYS A 655 39.41 -65.80 12.69
C CYS A 655 40.08 -66.32 11.42
N ARG A 656 40.92 -65.54 10.71
CA ARG A 656 41.49 -65.95 9.42
C ARG A 656 42.21 -67.30 9.47
N PHE A 657 42.89 -67.61 10.59
CA PHE A 657 43.57 -68.89 10.78
C PHE A 657 42.59 -70.04 11.06
N ALA A 658 41.57 -69.81 11.87
CA ALA A 658 40.52 -70.79 12.13
C ALA A 658 39.68 -71.06 10.88
N ILE A 659 39.34 -70.02 10.12
CA ILE A 659 38.64 -70.11 8.84
C ILE A 659 39.53 -70.82 7.81
N ALA A 660 40.82 -70.47 7.69
CA ALA A 660 41.74 -71.16 6.79
C ALA A 660 41.89 -72.64 7.13
N TYR A 661 42.01 -72.97 8.43
CA TYR A 661 42.04 -74.35 8.92
C TYR A 661 40.73 -75.10 8.60
N PHE A 662 39.58 -74.46 8.84
CA PHE A 662 38.28 -75.05 8.54
C PHE A 662 38.10 -75.28 7.03
N VAL A 663 38.48 -74.32 6.18
CA VAL A 663 38.41 -74.43 4.71
C VAL A 663 39.36 -75.51 4.20
N GLN A 664 40.58 -75.63 4.72
CA GLN A 664 41.50 -76.73 4.39
C GLN A 664 40.91 -78.08 4.75
N ASN A 665 40.28 -78.19 5.93
CA ASN A 665 39.67 -79.43 6.40
C ASN A 665 38.37 -79.78 5.64
N LEU A 666 37.64 -78.78 5.15
CA LEU A 666 36.49 -78.99 4.27
C LEU A 666 36.93 -79.46 2.88
N SER A 667 37.99 -78.85 2.34
CA SER A 667 38.57 -79.20 1.03
C SER A 667 39.10 -80.64 1.01
N SER A 668 39.78 -81.08 2.08
CA SER A 668 40.24 -82.47 2.19
C SER A 668 39.06 -83.46 2.21
N ARG A 669 37.99 -83.17 2.94
CA ARG A 669 36.78 -84.01 2.99
C ARG A 669 36.03 -84.06 1.67
N VAL A 670 35.89 -82.93 0.96
CA VAL A 670 35.25 -82.90 -0.36
C VAL A 670 36.05 -83.71 -1.38
N THR A 671 37.38 -83.69 -1.31
CA THR A 671 38.25 -84.48 -2.20
C THR A 671 38.08 -85.98 -1.97
N VAL A 672 37.94 -86.41 -0.71
CA VAL A 672 37.64 -87.81 -0.36
C VAL A 672 36.27 -88.25 -0.88
N VAL A 673 35.23 -87.42 -0.73
CA VAL A 673 33.89 -87.74 -1.28
C VAL A 673 33.92 -87.81 -2.81
N ARG A 674 34.71 -86.95 -3.48
CA ARG A 674 34.84 -86.96 -4.93
C ARG A 674 35.58 -88.21 -5.44
N GLN A 675 36.56 -88.73 -4.70
CA GLN A 675 37.20 -90.02 -4.97
C GLN A 675 36.31 -91.23 -4.67
N PHE A 676 35.28 -91.07 -3.84
CA PHE A 676 34.32 -92.13 -3.54
C PHE A 676 33.17 -92.20 -4.57
N ILE A 677 32.93 -91.11 -5.31
CA ILE A 677 31.89 -91.00 -6.35
C ILE A 677 32.45 -91.33 -7.75
N HIS A 678 33.76 -91.22 -7.94
CA HIS A 678 34.46 -91.65 -9.17
C HIS A 678 34.94 -93.08 -9.04
#